data_AF-A0A2G6C1W6-F1
#
_entry.id   AF-A0A2G6C1W6-F1
#
_cell.length_a   1.000
_cell.length_b   1.000
_cell.length_c   1.000
_cell.angle_alpha   90.00
_cell.angle_beta   90.00
_cell.angle_gamma   90.00
#
_symmetry.space_group_name_H-M   'P 1'
#
loop_
_entity.id
_entity.type
_entity.pdbx_description
1 polymer ?
#
loop_
_entity_poly.entity_id
_entity_poly.type
_entity_poly.pdbx_seq_one_letter_code
_entity_poly.pdbx_strand_id
1 'polypeptide(L)'
;MIRRIASALLFSFAAAVFSATASHALYSQAQVNTMLPNGVNTAVGWDNGCRNAMRAAGSRSFASNPSLRKTINNSASYKYATWMSGRNTPNVAMPITVTEGVTNLQLQINDVIFLCGPLVQNDMTGGCRNRNISGVQIANNGGRWTTPTNVDKIPNGIGSDCMSPALTRSHSKVKRLDVVRSTYGGTVVGGINRLLVSGRTESSRYWRSGPVLIQFNTSTPVLDSGEIVLRMRYKKQTMYHSKDMSKATVLCWTGGPGPTQGVFDIERCGESETLLRIRVAVKRIPWQISGTSSVDVTTAQPDQLITWTHELTKHDVGTPRNVKAAVYMSKGGGWEKLDGNPPGEQDTRAEWTKLVVPDGRMFYQWRTTYTPTDADVGKKICQRAGWQPATSSNRGLGTSRQACVEILPPPDRPFTAAWGSDIRVGGRTATDTSDTKNSAILSGLARIRGRYYGSWSEYGLLAPGRIVGAASGSGTAKGAASNSQNMWSRLSFANPALDARCAASGIGCFASSDAMGRLPDVVQAVEDGLFDGMSRTNTPSLGAQTISGNRLVYRPGGTVTITGDITYPPGPFASERDIPQLLIVADKINIRSSVERVDAWLVATGGDGTIDTCSDSPSVPVTTACEKQLVVNGPVIAKTLLLRRTGGSTWNTTNPRPAEIVNLRGDTYLWAREQARSQGGIRTVYTRELAPRY
;
A
#
# COMPACT_ATOMS: atom_id res chain seq x y z
N MET A 1 35.58 -11.35 -48.86
CA MET A 1 36.37 -11.65 -47.65
C MET A 1 35.42 -11.54 -46.46
N ILE A 2 35.09 -12.52 -45.62
CA ILE A 2 35.56 -13.87 -45.32
C ILE A 2 34.29 -14.69 -45.01
N ARG A 3 34.10 -15.83 -45.68
CA ARG A 3 33.08 -16.85 -45.37
C ARG A 3 33.58 -17.66 -44.17
N ARG A 4 32.76 -17.88 -43.14
CA ARG A 4 32.98 -18.94 -42.15
C ARG A 4 31.77 -19.86 -42.10
N ILE A 5 32.06 -21.11 -42.44
CA ILE A 5 31.24 -22.30 -42.42
C ILE A 5 30.98 -22.68 -40.95
N ALA A 6 29.71 -22.84 -40.56
CA ALA A 6 29.33 -23.48 -39.31
C ALA A 6 28.72 -24.84 -39.66
N SER A 7 29.51 -25.89 -39.43
CA SER A 7 29.16 -27.28 -39.63
C SER A 7 28.04 -27.69 -38.67
N ALA A 8 26.88 -28.05 -39.24
CA ALA A 8 25.80 -28.72 -38.52
C ALA A 8 26.19 -30.19 -38.30
N LEU A 9 26.50 -30.55 -37.05
CA LEU A 9 26.67 -31.94 -36.62
C LEU A 9 25.30 -32.66 -36.64
N LEU A 10 25.02 -33.33 -37.76
CA LEU A 10 24.04 -34.40 -37.87
C LEU A 10 24.57 -35.61 -37.08
N PHE A 11 24.12 -35.78 -35.83
CA PHE A 11 24.25 -37.06 -35.15
C PHE A 11 23.18 -38.03 -35.68
N SER A 12 23.59 -38.82 -36.67
CA SER A 12 22.88 -40.03 -37.08
C SER A 12 22.74 -40.97 -35.87
N PHE A 13 21.51 -41.30 -35.51
CA PHE A 13 21.19 -42.37 -34.55
C PHE A 13 21.59 -43.71 -35.17
N ALA A 14 22.85 -44.11 -34.96
CA ALA A 14 23.25 -45.49 -35.10
C ALA A 14 22.51 -46.30 -34.02
N ALA A 15 21.73 -47.29 -34.45
CA ALA A 15 21.17 -48.30 -33.59
C ALA A 15 22.33 -49.06 -32.91
N ALA A 16 22.65 -48.66 -31.68
CA ALA A 16 23.54 -49.44 -30.83
C ALA A 16 22.82 -50.76 -30.51
N VAL A 17 23.27 -51.82 -31.17
CA VAL A 17 23.10 -53.19 -30.71
C VAL A 17 23.81 -53.25 -29.35
N PHE A 18 23.02 -53.21 -28.27
CA PHE A 18 23.53 -53.43 -26.92
C PHE A 18 23.95 -54.89 -26.78
N SER A 19 25.23 -55.17 -27.02
CA SER A 19 25.90 -56.32 -26.43
C SER A 19 26.30 -55.93 -25.01
N ALA A 20 25.41 -56.16 -24.04
CA ALA A 20 25.70 -55.93 -22.62
C ALA A 20 26.04 -57.25 -21.94
N THR A 21 27.33 -57.54 -21.78
CA THR A 21 27.83 -58.34 -20.66
C THR A 21 28.24 -57.40 -19.53
N ALA A 22 27.26 -56.70 -18.96
CA ALA A 22 27.41 -56.10 -17.64
C ALA A 22 26.87 -57.13 -16.63
N SER A 23 27.73 -57.62 -15.74
CA SER A 23 27.32 -58.41 -14.57
C SER A 23 26.50 -57.50 -13.65
N HIS A 24 25.19 -57.43 -13.90
CA HIS A 24 24.28 -56.74 -12.99
C HIS A 24 24.25 -57.48 -11.65
N ALA A 25 24.72 -56.82 -10.60
CA ALA A 25 24.53 -57.26 -9.22
C ALA A 25 23.03 -57.22 -8.85
N LEU A 26 22.64 -58.10 -7.92
CA LEU A 26 21.28 -58.12 -7.34
C LEU A 26 20.87 -56.73 -6.87
N TYR A 27 19.59 -56.35 -7.10
CA TYR A 27 19.09 -55.07 -6.61
C TYR A 27 19.12 -55.01 -5.08
N SER A 28 19.70 -53.94 -4.56
CA SER A 28 19.62 -53.55 -3.16
C SER A 28 18.20 -53.11 -2.77
N GLN A 29 17.90 -53.08 -1.47
CA GLN A 29 16.63 -52.59 -0.93
C GLN A 29 16.30 -51.18 -1.44
N ALA A 30 17.29 -50.28 -1.50
CA ALA A 30 17.13 -48.92 -1.99
C ALA A 30 16.74 -48.89 -3.49
N GLN A 31 17.37 -49.73 -4.32
CA GLN A 31 17.03 -49.84 -5.75
C GLN A 31 15.63 -50.42 -5.95
N VAL A 32 15.24 -51.44 -5.18
CA VAL A 32 13.87 -51.98 -5.25
C VAL A 32 12.85 -50.92 -4.82
N ASN A 33 13.17 -50.15 -3.78
CA ASN A 33 12.35 -49.03 -3.33
C ASN A 33 12.22 -47.90 -4.36
N THR A 34 13.17 -47.71 -5.27
CA THR A 34 13.02 -46.67 -6.32
C THR A 34 12.36 -47.20 -7.59
N MET A 35 12.33 -48.51 -7.81
CA MET A 35 11.89 -49.10 -9.08
C MET A 35 10.47 -49.69 -9.09
N LEU A 36 9.88 -50.00 -7.93
CA LEU A 36 8.54 -50.59 -7.84
C LEU A 36 7.54 -49.61 -7.23
N PRO A 37 6.23 -49.74 -7.56
CA PRO A 37 5.18 -49.09 -6.79
C PRO A 37 5.26 -49.54 -5.34
N ASN A 38 5.36 -48.63 -4.36
CA ASN A 38 5.50 -48.95 -2.93
C ASN A 38 6.72 -49.83 -2.57
N GLY A 39 7.72 -49.88 -3.46
CA GLY A 39 9.00 -50.51 -3.19
C GLY A 39 8.94 -51.99 -2.79
N VAL A 40 9.74 -52.37 -1.81
CA VAL A 40 9.91 -53.75 -1.34
C VAL A 40 8.61 -54.37 -0.83
N ASN A 41 7.69 -53.56 -0.28
CA ASN A 41 6.40 -54.06 0.22
C ASN A 41 5.56 -54.70 -0.88
N THR A 42 5.64 -54.16 -2.10
CA THR A 42 4.96 -54.75 -3.27
C THR A 42 5.56 -56.10 -3.65
N ALA A 43 6.90 -56.21 -3.63
CA ALA A 43 7.57 -57.48 -3.88
C ALA A 43 7.24 -58.54 -2.80
N VAL A 44 7.23 -58.15 -1.52
CA VAL A 44 6.79 -59.02 -0.42
C VAL A 44 5.34 -59.47 -0.61
N GLY A 45 4.43 -58.55 -0.96
CA GLY A 45 3.02 -58.88 -1.21
C GLY A 45 2.83 -59.86 -2.38
N TRP A 46 3.56 -59.65 -3.47
CA TRP A 46 3.61 -60.55 -4.63
C TRP A 46 4.09 -61.95 -4.24
N ASP A 47 5.20 -62.03 -3.50
CA ASP A 47 5.77 -63.31 -3.08
C ASP A 47 4.90 -64.01 -2.03
N ASN A 48 4.22 -63.29 -1.14
CA ASN A 48 3.24 -63.87 -0.21
C ASN A 48 2.06 -64.51 -0.96
N GLY A 49 1.55 -63.82 -2.00
CA GLY A 49 0.51 -64.39 -2.86
C GLY A 49 0.98 -65.65 -3.57
N CYS A 50 2.22 -65.67 -4.07
CA CYS A 50 2.84 -66.85 -4.67
C CYS A 50 3.07 -67.98 -3.64
N ARG A 51 3.53 -67.66 -2.43
CA ARG A 51 3.75 -68.61 -1.34
C ARG A 51 2.43 -69.28 -0.94
N ASN A 52 1.34 -68.54 -0.86
CA ASN A 52 0.02 -69.08 -0.56
C ASN A 52 -0.48 -70.02 -1.67
N ALA A 53 -0.25 -69.68 -2.93
CA ALA A 53 -0.54 -70.58 -4.05
C ALA A 53 0.26 -71.90 -3.97
N MET A 54 1.52 -71.84 -3.51
CA MET A 54 2.34 -73.04 -3.27
C MET A 54 1.85 -73.87 -2.09
N ARG A 55 1.35 -73.25 -1.01
CA ARG A 55 0.69 -73.97 0.10
C ARG A 55 -0.58 -74.68 -0.38
N ALA A 56 -1.40 -74.01 -1.19
CA ALA A 56 -2.62 -74.55 -1.75
C ALA A 56 -2.37 -75.73 -2.72
N ALA A 57 -1.18 -75.83 -3.31
CA ALA A 57 -0.78 -76.98 -4.12
C ALA A 57 -0.62 -78.27 -3.30
N GLY A 58 -0.55 -78.18 -1.96
CA GLY A 58 -0.57 -79.33 -1.05
C GLY A 58 0.56 -80.34 -1.30
N SER A 59 0.20 -81.63 -1.32
CA SER A 59 1.11 -82.76 -1.53
C SER A 59 1.55 -82.97 -2.98
N ARG A 60 1.10 -82.13 -3.94
CA ARG A 60 1.56 -82.22 -5.34
C ARG A 60 3.07 -82.12 -5.38
N SER A 61 3.73 -83.12 -5.97
CA SER A 61 5.18 -83.19 -6.10
C SER A 61 5.63 -83.12 -7.56
N PHE A 62 6.95 -83.02 -7.79
CA PHE A 62 7.53 -83.18 -9.13
C PHE A 62 7.46 -84.61 -9.67
N ALA A 63 7.24 -85.61 -8.82
CA ALA A 63 7.21 -87.02 -9.18
C ALA A 63 5.80 -87.54 -9.53
N SER A 64 4.73 -86.82 -9.16
CA SER A 64 3.33 -87.28 -9.27
C SER A 64 2.47 -86.41 -10.20
N ASN A 65 1.45 -87.01 -10.86
CA ASN A 65 0.41 -86.31 -11.63
C ASN A 65 -0.74 -85.85 -10.70
N PRO A 66 -1.21 -84.57 -10.73
CA PRO A 66 -0.78 -83.48 -11.61
C PRO A 66 0.50 -82.78 -11.14
N SER A 67 1.46 -82.66 -12.07
CA SER A 67 2.83 -82.24 -11.77
C SER A 67 2.88 -80.84 -11.15
N LEU A 68 3.64 -80.72 -10.05
CA LEU A 68 3.91 -79.44 -9.38
C LEU A 68 4.46 -78.38 -10.35
N ARG A 69 5.19 -78.82 -11.39
CA ARG A 69 5.67 -77.98 -12.51
C ARG A 69 4.57 -77.20 -13.21
N LYS A 70 3.43 -77.84 -13.52
CA LYS A 70 2.28 -77.20 -14.17
C LYS A 70 1.67 -76.12 -13.27
N THR A 71 1.62 -76.38 -11.96
CA THR A 71 1.11 -75.42 -10.95
C THR A 71 2.00 -74.18 -10.87
N ILE A 72 3.33 -74.38 -10.84
CA ILE A 72 4.34 -73.31 -10.82
C ILE A 72 4.20 -72.38 -12.03
N ASN A 73 4.05 -72.95 -13.24
CA ASN A 73 3.98 -72.16 -14.47
C ASN A 73 2.63 -71.50 -14.74
N ASN A 74 1.52 -72.16 -14.37
CA ASN A 74 0.18 -71.70 -14.80
C ASN A 74 -0.49 -70.71 -13.85
N SER A 75 0.00 -70.53 -12.61
CA SER A 75 -0.68 -69.63 -11.64
C SER A 75 0.16 -69.15 -10.46
N ALA A 76 1.24 -69.84 -10.10
CA ALA A 76 1.87 -69.62 -8.79
C ALA A 76 3.19 -68.82 -8.78
N SER A 77 3.72 -68.39 -9.94
CA SER A 77 5.12 -67.91 -9.97
C SER A 77 5.45 -66.62 -10.74
N TYR A 78 4.47 -65.99 -11.38
CA TYR A 78 4.67 -64.74 -12.13
C TYR A 78 3.69 -63.68 -11.63
N LYS A 79 4.21 -62.49 -11.31
CA LYS A 79 3.38 -61.30 -11.04
C LYS A 79 3.71 -60.21 -12.04
N TYR A 80 2.69 -59.47 -12.45
CA TYR A 80 2.80 -58.40 -13.43
C TYR A 80 2.28 -57.12 -12.81
N ALA A 81 2.96 -56.00 -13.09
CA ALA A 81 2.45 -54.69 -12.75
C ALA A 81 2.83 -53.66 -13.80
N THR A 82 1.84 -52.83 -14.13
CA THR A 82 1.98 -51.69 -15.01
C THR A 82 1.49 -50.45 -14.26
N TRP A 83 2.24 -49.37 -14.29
CA TRP A 83 1.89 -48.15 -13.56
C TRP A 83 2.48 -46.91 -14.22
N MET A 84 1.99 -45.73 -13.80
CA MET A 84 2.48 -44.43 -14.25
C MET A 84 3.30 -43.75 -13.16
N SER A 85 4.36 -43.05 -13.55
CA SER A 85 5.23 -42.30 -12.63
C SER A 85 5.78 -41.04 -13.30
N GLY A 86 6.53 -40.23 -12.54
CA GLY A 86 7.29 -39.12 -13.12
C GLY A 86 8.40 -39.63 -14.05
N ARG A 87 8.79 -38.81 -15.01
CA ARG A 87 9.93 -39.12 -15.88
C ARG A 87 11.17 -39.39 -15.02
N ASN A 88 11.89 -40.46 -15.34
CA ASN A 88 13.09 -40.94 -14.64
C ASN A 88 12.89 -41.30 -13.15
N THR A 89 11.65 -41.36 -12.66
CA THR A 89 11.30 -41.67 -11.26
C THR A 89 10.28 -42.80 -11.20
N PRO A 90 10.70 -44.07 -11.37
CA PRO A 90 9.77 -45.19 -11.55
C PRO A 90 8.93 -45.57 -10.32
N ASN A 91 9.18 -45.08 -9.11
CA ASN A 91 8.34 -45.39 -7.95
C ASN A 91 7.13 -44.43 -7.84
N VAL A 92 5.91 -44.99 -7.75
CA VAL A 92 4.61 -44.28 -7.63
C VAL A 92 4.30 -43.81 -6.21
N ALA A 93 4.95 -44.39 -5.19
CA ALA A 93 4.66 -44.08 -3.79
C ALA A 93 5.06 -42.65 -3.39
N MET A 94 5.98 -42.03 -4.16
CA MET A 94 6.29 -40.63 -4.03
C MET A 94 5.47 -39.82 -5.04
N PRO A 95 4.68 -38.84 -4.60
CA PRO A 95 4.01 -37.94 -5.52
C PRO A 95 5.07 -37.22 -6.36
N ILE A 96 4.77 -36.98 -7.64
CA ILE A 96 5.66 -36.14 -8.44
C ILE A 96 5.62 -34.73 -7.88
N THR A 97 6.79 -34.20 -7.54
CA THR A 97 6.90 -32.84 -7.01
C THR A 97 7.08 -31.87 -8.16
N VAL A 98 6.15 -30.94 -8.32
CA VAL A 98 6.19 -29.91 -9.36
C VAL A 98 6.13 -28.51 -8.75
N THR A 99 6.73 -27.55 -9.42
CA THR A 99 6.61 -26.14 -9.07
C THR A 99 5.18 -25.67 -9.34
N GLU A 100 4.66 -24.80 -8.48
CA GLU A 100 3.39 -24.12 -8.68
C GLU A 100 3.33 -23.43 -10.07
N GLY A 101 2.22 -23.58 -10.77
CA GLY A 101 1.97 -22.91 -12.07
C GLY A 101 2.37 -23.70 -13.32
N VAL A 102 3.00 -24.88 -13.17
CA VAL A 102 3.35 -25.73 -14.32
C VAL A 102 2.09 -26.21 -15.06
N THR A 103 2.14 -26.22 -16.39
CA THR A 103 1.06 -26.68 -17.29
C THR A 103 1.38 -27.99 -18.02
N ASN A 104 2.64 -28.44 -18.00
CA ASN A 104 3.09 -29.62 -18.73
C ASN A 104 3.84 -30.57 -17.80
N LEU A 105 3.31 -31.78 -17.58
CA LEU A 105 3.87 -32.79 -16.70
C LEU A 105 4.54 -33.89 -17.52
N GLN A 106 5.82 -34.13 -17.28
CA GLN A 106 6.60 -35.18 -17.95
C GLN A 106 6.49 -36.49 -17.17
N LEU A 107 5.81 -37.47 -17.76
CA LEU A 107 5.44 -38.73 -17.12
C LEU A 107 6.00 -39.93 -17.90
N GLN A 108 5.91 -41.11 -17.31
CA GLN A 108 6.24 -42.37 -17.97
C GLN A 108 5.36 -43.51 -17.50
N ILE A 109 5.16 -44.51 -18.36
CA ILE A 109 4.49 -45.78 -18.06
C ILE A 109 5.57 -46.85 -17.90
N ASN A 110 5.51 -47.60 -16.82
CA ASN A 110 6.45 -48.65 -16.46
C ASN A 110 5.74 -50.00 -16.46
N ASP A 111 6.45 -51.07 -16.81
CA ASP A 111 5.98 -52.45 -16.75
C ASP A 111 7.04 -53.35 -16.13
N VAL A 112 6.62 -54.34 -15.35
CA VAL A 112 7.52 -55.34 -14.75
C VAL A 112 6.86 -56.72 -14.69
N ILE A 113 7.68 -57.73 -14.90
CA ILE A 113 7.40 -59.12 -14.51
C ILE A 113 8.26 -59.44 -13.30
N PHE A 114 7.63 -59.93 -12.24
CA PHE A 114 8.28 -60.40 -11.03
C PHE A 114 8.23 -61.92 -10.96
N LEU A 115 9.41 -62.52 -10.78
CA LEU A 115 9.58 -63.95 -10.53
C LEU A 115 9.46 -64.26 -9.05
N CYS A 116 8.53 -65.14 -8.70
CA CYS A 116 8.33 -65.54 -7.31
C CYS A 116 9.34 -66.59 -6.83
N GLY A 117 9.35 -66.83 -5.52
CA GLY A 117 10.20 -67.79 -4.81
C GLY A 117 10.40 -69.20 -5.42
N PRO A 118 9.43 -69.81 -6.13
CA PRO A 118 9.66 -71.11 -6.77
C PRO A 118 10.65 -71.06 -7.95
N LEU A 119 10.86 -69.90 -8.56
CA LEU A 119 11.60 -69.76 -9.83
C LEU A 119 13.01 -69.15 -9.66
N VAL A 120 13.47 -69.10 -8.42
CA VAL A 120 14.68 -68.42 -7.96
C VAL A 120 15.38 -69.29 -6.92
N GLN A 121 16.68 -69.12 -6.81
CA GLN A 121 17.67 -69.81 -5.96
C GLN A 121 17.14 -70.40 -4.62
N ASN A 122 17.66 -71.53 -4.10
CA ASN A 122 18.68 -72.42 -4.66
C ASN A 122 18.08 -73.28 -5.77
N ASP A 123 18.71 -73.21 -6.95
CA ASP A 123 18.44 -74.10 -8.06
C ASP A 123 18.64 -75.54 -7.59
N MET A 124 17.70 -76.42 -7.91
CA MET A 124 17.76 -77.82 -7.47
C MET A 124 18.46 -78.61 -8.56
N THR A 125 19.78 -78.46 -8.63
CA THR A 125 20.62 -79.14 -9.60
C THR A 125 20.66 -80.65 -9.31
N GLY A 126 20.39 -81.47 -10.32
CA GLY A 126 20.42 -82.95 -10.22
C GLY A 126 19.06 -83.65 -10.15
N GLY A 127 18.02 -83.11 -10.79
CA GLY A 127 16.74 -83.78 -10.99
C GLY A 127 15.73 -83.61 -9.85
N CYS A 128 14.68 -82.80 -10.05
CA CYS A 128 13.61 -82.67 -9.05
C CYS A 128 12.69 -83.91 -8.98
N ARG A 129 12.74 -84.80 -9.98
CA ARG A 129 11.95 -86.06 -10.02
C ARG A 129 12.41 -87.09 -8.98
N ASN A 130 13.68 -87.05 -8.56
CA ASN A 130 14.25 -88.01 -7.61
C ASN A 130 14.14 -87.57 -6.14
N ARG A 131 13.62 -86.36 -5.86
CA ARG A 131 13.66 -85.73 -4.51
C ARG A 131 12.31 -85.57 -3.81
N ASN A 132 11.20 -86.09 -4.37
CA ASN A 132 9.84 -86.01 -3.79
C ASN A 132 9.48 -84.64 -3.16
N ILE A 133 9.81 -83.54 -3.84
CA ILE A 133 9.58 -82.17 -3.32
C ILE A 133 8.15 -81.73 -3.64
N SER A 134 7.39 -81.38 -2.61
CA SER A 134 6.00 -80.90 -2.65
C SER A 134 5.89 -79.37 -2.63
N GLY A 135 4.72 -78.86 -3.01
CA GLY A 135 4.42 -77.42 -2.96
C GLY A 135 4.56 -76.81 -1.55
N VAL A 136 4.13 -77.55 -0.52
CA VAL A 136 4.26 -77.13 0.89
C VAL A 136 5.72 -77.00 1.31
N GLN A 137 6.59 -77.91 0.88
CA GLN A 137 8.03 -77.83 1.17
C GLN A 137 8.68 -76.60 0.53
N ILE A 138 8.28 -76.23 -0.69
CA ILE A 138 8.75 -74.99 -1.34
C ILE A 138 8.23 -73.76 -0.58
N ALA A 139 6.96 -73.76 -0.18
CA ALA A 139 6.35 -72.67 0.58
C ALA A 139 7.02 -72.41 1.93
N ASN A 140 7.52 -73.46 2.60
CA ASN A 140 8.19 -73.37 3.89
C ASN A 140 9.70 -73.08 3.79
N ASN A 141 10.29 -73.06 2.59
CA ASN A 141 11.69 -72.70 2.41
C ASN A 141 11.86 -71.17 2.45
N GLY A 142 12.17 -70.64 3.64
CA GLY A 142 12.33 -69.20 3.88
C GLY A 142 13.37 -68.51 2.98
N GLY A 143 14.41 -69.23 2.54
CA GLY A 143 15.48 -68.69 1.72
C GLY A 143 15.07 -68.31 0.29
N ARG A 144 13.88 -68.69 -0.17
CA ARG A 144 13.39 -68.44 -1.53
C ARG A 144 12.62 -67.12 -1.69
N TRP A 145 11.98 -66.68 -0.62
CA TRP A 145 10.99 -65.62 -0.66
C TRP A 145 11.59 -64.25 -0.32
N THR A 146 11.01 -63.20 -0.88
CA THR A 146 11.35 -61.81 -0.61
C THR A 146 11.08 -61.47 0.86
N THR A 147 12.05 -60.83 1.48
CA THR A 147 11.93 -60.20 2.81
C THR A 147 12.49 -58.78 2.73
N PRO A 148 12.24 -57.90 3.72
CA PRO A 148 12.79 -56.55 3.73
C PRO A 148 14.32 -56.48 3.54
N THR A 149 15.05 -57.50 3.99
CA THR A 149 16.52 -57.58 3.92
C THR A 149 17.04 -58.47 2.78
N ASN A 150 16.16 -59.23 2.10
CA ASN A 150 16.51 -60.11 0.98
C ASN A 150 15.53 -59.88 -0.17
N VAL A 151 15.79 -58.81 -0.93
CA VAL A 151 14.79 -58.21 -1.82
C VAL A 151 14.86 -58.71 -3.26
N ASP A 152 16.00 -59.21 -3.71
CA ASP A 152 16.24 -59.67 -5.07
C ASP A 152 16.99 -61.01 -5.05
N LYS A 153 16.77 -61.83 -6.07
CA LYS A 153 17.49 -63.09 -6.29
C LYS A 153 17.64 -63.37 -7.77
N ILE A 154 18.67 -64.15 -8.07
CA ILE A 154 18.97 -64.65 -9.41
C ILE A 154 17.87 -65.66 -9.82
N PRO A 155 17.26 -65.49 -11.01
CA PRO A 155 16.38 -66.50 -11.61
C PRO A 155 17.09 -67.83 -11.81
N ASN A 156 16.38 -68.95 -11.64
CA ASN A 156 16.95 -70.26 -11.97
C ASN A 156 17.28 -70.32 -13.47
N GLY A 157 18.44 -70.87 -13.82
CA GLY A 157 18.97 -70.89 -15.19
C GLY A 157 18.04 -71.58 -16.18
N ILE A 158 18.10 -71.17 -17.45
CA ILE A 158 17.39 -71.87 -18.53
C ILE A 158 17.97 -73.28 -18.67
N GLY A 159 17.12 -74.30 -18.73
CA GLY A 159 17.55 -75.70 -18.79
C GLY A 159 17.78 -76.37 -17.42
N SER A 160 17.70 -75.63 -16.31
CA SER A 160 17.56 -76.22 -14.97
C SER A 160 16.25 -77.02 -14.88
N ASP A 161 16.29 -78.20 -14.25
CA ASP A 161 15.27 -79.26 -14.32
C ASP A 161 13.81 -78.78 -14.17
N CYS A 162 13.21 -78.85 -12.98
CA CYS A 162 11.76 -78.64 -12.82
C CYS A 162 11.38 -77.25 -12.28
N MET A 163 12.37 -76.38 -12.02
CA MET A 163 12.20 -75.07 -11.38
C MET A 163 12.65 -73.90 -12.26
N SER A 164 12.91 -74.14 -13.55
CA SER A 164 13.22 -73.08 -14.51
C SER A 164 11.99 -72.22 -14.84
N PRO A 165 12.14 -70.89 -14.93
CA PRO A 165 11.09 -70.02 -15.45
C PRO A 165 10.75 -70.40 -16.90
N ALA A 166 9.50 -70.80 -17.16
CA ALA A 166 9.02 -71.03 -18.52
C ALA A 166 8.75 -69.72 -19.27
N LEU A 167 8.20 -68.71 -18.61
CA LEU A 167 8.04 -67.38 -19.21
C LEU A 167 9.42 -66.77 -19.46
N THR A 168 9.64 -66.22 -20.65
CA THR A 168 10.89 -65.53 -21.01
C THR A 168 10.65 -64.08 -21.40
N ARG A 169 9.44 -63.73 -21.84
CA ARG A 169 9.14 -62.37 -22.29
C ARG A 169 7.66 -62.05 -22.20
N SER A 170 7.34 -60.77 -21.98
CA SER A 170 6.02 -60.18 -22.14
C SER A 170 6.12 -58.92 -22.99
N HIS A 171 5.20 -58.77 -23.93
CA HIS A 171 5.02 -57.58 -24.76
C HIS A 171 3.65 -56.97 -24.47
N SER A 172 3.62 -55.70 -24.10
CA SER A 172 2.37 -54.93 -23.92
C SER A 172 2.40 -53.71 -24.85
N LYS A 173 1.54 -53.67 -25.86
CA LYS A 173 1.43 -52.54 -26.80
C LYS A 173 0.32 -51.60 -26.37
N VAL A 174 0.67 -50.33 -26.13
CA VAL A 174 -0.30 -49.28 -25.77
C VAL A 174 -1.11 -48.90 -27.00
N LYS A 175 -2.44 -49.11 -26.97
CA LYS A 175 -3.34 -48.76 -28.07
C LYS A 175 -4.02 -47.42 -27.86
N ARG A 176 -4.36 -47.10 -26.60
CA ARG A 176 -5.05 -45.84 -26.25
C ARG A 176 -4.76 -45.43 -24.81
N LEU A 177 -4.74 -44.12 -24.59
CA LEU A 177 -4.64 -43.49 -23.27
C LEU A 177 -5.76 -42.45 -23.16
N ASP A 178 -6.71 -42.68 -22.25
CA ASP A 178 -7.82 -41.77 -22.00
C ASP A 178 -7.72 -41.16 -20.60
N VAL A 179 -7.96 -39.86 -20.48
CA VAL A 179 -8.06 -39.20 -19.17
C VAL A 179 -9.40 -39.56 -18.54
N VAL A 180 -9.38 -40.34 -17.46
CA VAL A 180 -10.61 -40.72 -16.73
C VAL A 180 -10.95 -39.66 -15.69
N ARG A 181 -9.95 -39.23 -14.92
CA ARG A 181 -10.07 -38.21 -13.88
C ARG A 181 -8.77 -37.43 -13.76
N SER A 182 -8.87 -36.11 -13.65
CA SER A 182 -7.74 -35.24 -13.37
C SER A 182 -8.22 -34.08 -12.53
N THR A 183 -7.52 -33.77 -11.43
CA THR A 183 -7.73 -32.54 -10.66
C THR A 183 -7.57 -31.28 -11.51
N TYR A 184 -6.80 -31.37 -12.61
CA TYR A 184 -6.36 -30.22 -13.41
C TYR A 184 -7.01 -30.14 -14.79
N GLY A 185 -7.99 -31.01 -15.08
CA GLY A 185 -8.39 -31.30 -16.46
C GLY A 185 -7.20 -31.81 -17.29
N GLY A 186 -7.25 -31.63 -18.60
CA GLY A 186 -6.08 -31.81 -19.47
C GLY A 186 -6.15 -32.95 -20.48
N THR A 187 -5.08 -33.07 -21.26
CA THR A 187 -4.90 -34.08 -22.30
C THR A 187 -3.55 -34.80 -22.14
N VAL A 188 -3.50 -36.04 -22.62
CA VAL A 188 -2.26 -36.84 -22.65
C VAL A 188 -1.73 -36.93 -24.08
N VAL A 189 -0.43 -36.74 -24.24
CA VAL A 189 0.27 -36.78 -25.52
C VAL A 189 1.41 -37.79 -25.45
N GLY A 190 1.61 -38.54 -26.54
CA GLY A 190 2.64 -39.56 -26.65
C GLY A 190 2.22 -40.95 -26.14
N GLY A 191 3.16 -41.90 -26.19
CA GLY A 191 2.99 -43.27 -25.69
C GLY A 191 2.09 -44.22 -26.51
N ILE A 192 1.19 -43.72 -27.34
CA ILE A 192 0.36 -44.55 -28.23
C ILE A 192 1.24 -45.32 -29.22
N ASN A 193 0.88 -46.58 -29.49
CA ASN A 193 1.59 -47.56 -30.32
C ASN A 193 3.00 -47.92 -29.84
N ARG A 194 3.44 -47.47 -28.66
CA ARG A 194 4.69 -47.88 -28.05
C ARG A 194 4.55 -49.24 -27.36
N LEU A 195 5.67 -49.96 -27.28
CA LEU A 195 5.75 -51.31 -26.75
C LEU A 195 6.51 -51.32 -25.42
N LEU A 196 5.89 -51.90 -24.39
CA LEU A 196 6.56 -52.26 -23.14
C LEU A 196 7.04 -53.71 -23.29
N VAL A 197 8.36 -53.89 -23.36
CA VAL A 197 9.01 -55.20 -23.55
C VAL A 197 9.70 -55.59 -22.25
N SER A 198 9.10 -56.51 -21.51
CA SER A 198 9.66 -57.07 -20.28
C SER A 198 10.26 -58.43 -20.59
N GLY A 199 11.59 -58.51 -20.66
CA GLY A 199 12.33 -59.72 -21.02
C GLY A 199 13.10 -60.32 -19.85
N ARG A 200 13.30 -61.63 -19.88
CA ARG A 200 14.12 -62.35 -18.91
C ARG A 200 15.51 -61.75 -18.81
N THR A 201 15.94 -61.57 -17.57
CA THR A 201 17.33 -61.28 -17.22
C THR A 201 17.88 -62.45 -16.42
N GLU A 202 19.18 -62.72 -16.56
CA GLU A 202 19.86 -63.75 -15.76
C GLU A 202 20.34 -63.20 -14.41
N SER A 203 20.25 -61.89 -14.18
CA SER A 203 20.82 -61.22 -13.02
C SER A 203 19.82 -60.91 -11.91
N SER A 204 18.52 -60.85 -12.22
CA SER A 204 17.51 -60.37 -11.28
C SER A 204 16.14 -61.00 -11.54
N ARG A 205 15.34 -61.17 -10.49
CA ARG A 205 13.93 -61.62 -10.61
C ARG A 205 12.98 -60.55 -11.11
N TYR A 206 13.46 -59.30 -11.26
CA TYR A 206 12.69 -58.17 -11.73
C TYR A 206 12.96 -57.91 -13.21
N TRP A 207 12.10 -58.43 -14.07
CA TRP A 207 12.20 -58.27 -15.51
C TRP A 207 11.41 -57.06 -15.96
N ARG A 208 12.09 -55.92 -16.06
CA ARG A 208 11.48 -54.62 -16.37
C ARG A 208 11.48 -54.33 -17.86
N SER A 209 10.51 -53.52 -18.28
CA SER A 209 10.55 -52.87 -19.58
C SER A 209 11.33 -51.56 -19.57
N GLY A 210 11.79 -51.14 -20.75
CA GLY A 210 12.04 -49.72 -20.99
C GLY A 210 10.73 -48.93 -20.81
N PRO A 211 10.76 -47.72 -20.20
CA PRO A 211 9.55 -46.97 -19.93
C PRO A 211 9.00 -46.32 -21.21
N VAL A 212 7.68 -46.19 -21.30
CA VAL A 212 7.01 -45.42 -22.35
C VAL A 212 6.80 -44.00 -21.87
N LEU A 213 7.45 -43.03 -22.51
CA LEU A 213 7.33 -41.62 -22.16
C LEU A 213 6.00 -41.03 -22.64
N ILE A 214 5.36 -40.26 -21.77
CA ILE A 214 4.11 -39.54 -22.03
C ILE A 214 4.19 -38.13 -21.43
N GLN A 215 3.45 -37.19 -22.00
CA GLN A 215 3.30 -35.84 -21.48
C GLN A 215 1.83 -35.60 -21.15
N PHE A 216 1.56 -35.02 -19.98
CA PHE A 216 0.22 -34.61 -19.59
C PHE A 216 0.14 -33.08 -19.57
N ASN A 217 -0.68 -32.51 -20.44
CA ASN A 217 -0.92 -31.08 -20.56
C ASN A 217 -2.17 -30.73 -19.76
N THR A 218 -2.03 -29.92 -18.71
CA THR A 218 -3.17 -29.54 -17.87
C THR A 218 -4.01 -28.46 -18.55
N SER A 219 -5.33 -28.44 -18.28
CA SER A 219 -6.22 -27.38 -18.79
C SER A 219 -6.05 -26.08 -18.01
N THR A 220 -5.65 -26.17 -16.74
CA THR A 220 -5.34 -25.05 -15.86
C THR A 220 -3.97 -25.23 -15.21
N PRO A 221 -3.25 -24.15 -14.85
CA PRO A 221 -2.01 -24.25 -14.09
C PRO A 221 -2.19 -25.08 -12.80
N VAL A 222 -1.18 -25.88 -12.44
CA VAL A 222 -1.21 -26.68 -11.20
C VAL A 222 -0.95 -25.78 -10.00
N LEU A 223 -2.00 -25.51 -9.21
CA LEU A 223 -1.94 -24.66 -8.01
C LEU A 223 -1.98 -25.47 -6.71
N ASP A 224 -2.67 -26.61 -6.71
CA ASP A 224 -2.81 -27.48 -5.55
C ASP A 224 -2.42 -28.93 -5.87
N SER A 225 -2.12 -29.70 -4.81
CA SER A 225 -1.81 -31.12 -4.94
C SER A 225 -3.06 -31.91 -5.35
N GLY A 226 -2.88 -32.98 -6.12
CA GLY A 226 -3.99 -33.65 -6.80
C GLY A 226 -3.63 -35.01 -7.37
N GLU A 227 -4.52 -35.56 -8.19
CA GLU A 227 -4.38 -36.88 -8.79
C GLU A 227 -4.72 -36.86 -10.28
N ILE A 228 -3.98 -37.65 -11.06
CA ILE A 228 -4.27 -37.94 -12.46
C ILE A 228 -4.49 -39.45 -12.61
N VAL A 229 -5.62 -39.81 -13.21
CA VAL A 229 -6.02 -41.18 -13.51
C VAL A 229 -6.23 -41.33 -15.00
N LEU A 230 -5.38 -42.15 -15.63
CA LEU A 230 -5.48 -42.51 -17.04
C LEU A 230 -6.01 -43.94 -17.17
N ARG A 231 -6.82 -44.19 -18.19
CA ARG A 231 -7.15 -45.54 -18.64
C ARG A 231 -6.24 -45.89 -19.81
N MET A 232 -5.48 -46.96 -19.64
CA MET A 232 -4.66 -47.53 -20.70
C MET A 232 -5.36 -48.73 -21.30
N ARG A 233 -5.65 -48.68 -22.61
CA ARG A 233 -6.04 -49.86 -23.40
C ARG A 233 -4.82 -50.41 -24.10
N TYR A 234 -4.58 -51.71 -23.98
CA TYR A 234 -3.36 -52.35 -24.46
C TYR A 234 -3.63 -53.77 -24.96
N LYS A 235 -2.78 -54.24 -25.89
CA LYS A 235 -2.73 -55.64 -26.32
C LYS A 235 -1.52 -56.31 -25.68
N LYS A 236 -1.64 -57.56 -25.22
CA LYS A 236 -0.57 -58.25 -24.50
C LYS A 236 -0.31 -59.66 -25.03
N GLN A 237 0.97 -59.95 -25.26
CA GLN A 237 1.49 -61.27 -25.58
C GLN A 237 2.53 -61.72 -24.55
N THR A 238 2.56 -63.01 -24.27
CA THR A 238 3.53 -63.65 -23.40
C THR A 238 4.20 -64.81 -24.12
N MET A 239 5.49 -65.01 -23.88
CA MET A 239 6.30 -66.02 -24.56
C MET A 239 6.82 -67.02 -23.55
N TYR A 240 6.53 -68.29 -23.78
CA TYR A 240 6.91 -69.41 -22.92
C TYR A 240 7.89 -70.34 -23.62
N HIS A 241 8.79 -70.90 -22.85
CA HIS A 241 9.98 -71.53 -23.36
C HIS A 241 10.49 -72.65 -22.43
N SER A 242 11.02 -73.73 -23.00
CA SER A 242 11.51 -74.88 -22.21
C SER A 242 13.02 -75.13 -22.34
N LYS A 243 13.66 -74.99 -23.53
CA LYS A 243 15.12 -75.21 -23.76
C LYS A 243 15.81 -74.44 -24.93
N ASP A 244 15.15 -74.16 -26.06
CA ASP A 244 15.61 -73.29 -27.18
C ASP A 244 14.73 -72.03 -27.48
N MET A 245 15.27 -70.81 -27.27
CA MET A 245 14.52 -69.55 -27.41
C MET A 245 13.89 -69.32 -28.79
N SER A 246 14.39 -69.98 -29.83
CA SER A 246 13.84 -69.88 -31.19
C SER A 246 12.50 -70.63 -31.36
N LYS A 247 12.11 -71.47 -30.40
CA LYS A 247 10.89 -72.31 -30.41
C LYS A 247 9.83 -71.89 -29.37
N ALA A 248 9.88 -70.64 -28.89
CA ALA A 248 8.98 -70.17 -27.84
C ALA A 248 7.50 -70.20 -28.27
N THR A 249 6.62 -70.71 -27.41
CA THR A 249 5.17 -70.62 -27.60
C THR A 249 4.70 -69.22 -27.23
N VAL A 250 4.12 -68.50 -28.19
CA VAL A 250 3.57 -67.15 -28.00
C VAL A 250 2.07 -67.26 -27.74
N LEU A 251 1.59 -66.67 -26.64
CA LEU A 251 0.19 -66.70 -26.21
C LEU A 251 -0.34 -65.29 -25.95
N CYS A 252 -1.56 -64.99 -26.38
CA CYS A 252 -2.30 -63.80 -25.97
C CYS A 252 -2.81 -63.93 -24.52
N TRP A 253 -2.83 -62.83 -23.77
CA TRP A 253 -3.15 -62.82 -22.34
C TRP A 253 -4.65 -63.01 -22.01
N THR A 254 -5.58 -62.60 -22.88
CA THR A 254 -7.03 -62.82 -22.74
C THR A 254 -7.53 -63.71 -23.88
N GLY A 255 -8.34 -64.71 -23.54
CA GLY A 255 -8.67 -65.85 -24.40
C GLY A 255 -9.31 -65.49 -25.75
N GLY A 256 -8.74 -66.09 -26.79
CA GLY A 256 -9.36 -66.39 -28.08
C GLY A 256 -8.49 -67.45 -28.75
N PRO A 257 -9.04 -68.46 -29.44
CA PRO A 257 -8.25 -69.44 -30.17
C PRO A 257 -7.65 -68.72 -31.38
N GLY A 258 -6.35 -68.50 -31.37
CA GLY A 258 -5.60 -67.97 -32.51
C GLY A 258 -4.35 -68.81 -32.73
N PRO A 259 -4.01 -69.16 -33.97
CA PRO A 259 -2.95 -70.12 -34.25
C PRO A 259 -1.61 -69.58 -33.74
N THR A 260 -0.78 -70.48 -33.24
CA THR A 260 0.65 -70.28 -33.03
C THR A 260 1.25 -69.54 -34.23
N GLN A 261 1.71 -68.31 -34.07
CA GLN A 261 2.53 -67.61 -35.07
C GLN A 261 3.24 -66.38 -34.48
N GLY A 262 4.50 -66.21 -34.91
CA GLY A 262 5.31 -64.97 -34.88
C GLY A 262 5.44 -64.18 -33.57
N VAL A 263 6.68 -63.89 -33.16
CA VAL A 263 7.03 -62.95 -32.06
C VAL A 263 6.47 -61.51 -32.27
N PHE A 264 5.87 -61.22 -33.44
CA PHE A 264 5.47 -59.88 -33.90
C PHE A 264 3.97 -59.65 -34.16
N ASP A 265 3.09 -60.64 -33.99
CA ASP A 265 1.65 -60.53 -34.32
C ASP A 265 0.78 -59.95 -33.19
N ILE A 266 1.30 -59.04 -32.36
CA ILE A 266 0.58 -58.50 -31.18
C ILE A 266 -0.74 -57.83 -31.50
N GLU A 267 -0.92 -57.38 -32.74
CA GLU A 267 -2.17 -56.77 -33.21
C GLU A 267 -3.33 -57.76 -33.30
N ARG A 268 -3.08 -59.07 -33.35
CA ARG A 268 -4.14 -60.09 -33.36
C ARG A 268 -4.70 -60.41 -31.97
N CYS A 269 -4.03 -59.98 -30.90
CA CYS A 269 -4.54 -60.20 -29.54
C CYS A 269 -5.72 -59.27 -29.20
N GLY A 270 -6.60 -59.77 -28.32
CA GLY A 270 -7.65 -58.96 -27.73
C GLY A 270 -7.10 -57.78 -26.92
N GLU A 271 -7.88 -56.70 -26.87
CA GLU A 271 -7.55 -55.53 -26.05
C GLU A 271 -7.92 -55.80 -24.58
N SER A 272 -7.06 -55.34 -23.68
CA SER A 272 -7.28 -55.30 -22.24
C SER A 272 -7.20 -53.84 -21.77
N GLU A 273 -7.76 -53.54 -20.60
CA GLU A 273 -7.67 -52.20 -20.01
C GLU A 273 -7.13 -52.24 -18.58
N THR A 274 -6.45 -51.16 -18.18
CA THR A 274 -5.99 -50.94 -16.81
C THR A 274 -6.00 -49.45 -16.46
N LEU A 275 -6.13 -49.12 -15.17
CA LEU A 275 -6.08 -47.75 -14.68
C LEU A 275 -4.67 -47.43 -14.15
N LEU A 276 -4.09 -46.36 -14.68
CA LEU A 276 -2.81 -45.81 -14.26
C LEU A 276 -3.08 -44.58 -13.39
N ARG A 277 -2.51 -44.54 -12.19
CA ARG A 277 -2.72 -43.45 -11.22
C ARG A 277 -1.40 -42.81 -10.83
N ILE A 278 -1.40 -41.49 -10.64
CA ILE A 278 -0.27 -40.76 -10.08
C ILE A 278 -0.77 -39.59 -9.22
N ARG A 279 -0.12 -39.37 -8.07
CA ARG A 279 -0.33 -38.19 -7.24
C ARG A 279 0.68 -37.11 -7.60
N VAL A 280 0.22 -35.86 -7.57
CA VAL A 280 1.02 -34.67 -7.84
C VAL A 280 1.10 -33.86 -6.55
N ALA A 281 2.31 -33.58 -6.08
CA ALA A 281 2.59 -32.70 -4.96
C ALA A 281 3.13 -31.37 -5.47
N VAL A 282 2.60 -30.27 -4.93
CA VAL A 282 3.03 -28.92 -5.31
C VAL A 282 4.10 -28.43 -4.35
N LYS A 283 5.29 -28.11 -4.86
CA LYS A 283 6.30 -27.34 -4.14
C LYS A 283 5.93 -25.87 -4.23
N ARG A 284 5.35 -25.34 -3.15
CA ARG A 284 4.98 -23.92 -3.04
C ARG A 284 6.25 -23.07 -2.94
N ILE A 285 6.30 -21.99 -3.70
CA ILE A 285 7.33 -20.96 -3.56
C ILE A 285 6.89 -20.04 -2.41
N PRO A 286 7.75 -19.71 -1.42
CA PRO A 286 7.38 -18.83 -0.31
C PRO A 286 6.94 -17.45 -0.82
N TRP A 287 5.81 -16.96 -0.33
CA TRP A 287 5.27 -15.65 -0.69
C TRP A 287 6.00 -14.56 0.09
N GLN A 288 6.80 -13.74 -0.60
CA GLN A 288 7.60 -12.68 0.02
C GLN A 288 7.26 -11.32 -0.62
N ILE A 289 6.14 -10.74 -0.18
CA ILE A 289 5.77 -9.36 -0.51
C ILE A 289 5.81 -8.52 0.76
N SER A 290 6.50 -7.37 0.72
CA SER A 290 6.43 -6.35 1.76
C SER A 290 5.75 -5.09 1.24
N GLY A 291 5.27 -4.25 2.15
CA GLY A 291 4.71 -2.96 1.79
C GLY A 291 5.15 -1.86 2.72
N THR A 292 5.37 -0.67 2.15
CA THR A 292 5.68 0.55 2.89
C THR A 292 4.64 1.62 2.60
N SER A 293 4.46 2.52 3.55
CA SER A 293 3.68 3.74 3.37
C SER A 293 4.44 4.88 4.00
N SER A 294 4.52 5.99 3.28
CA SER A 294 5.15 7.23 3.73
C SER A 294 4.24 8.40 3.41
N VAL A 295 4.48 9.53 4.05
CA VAL A 295 3.75 10.77 3.85
C VAL A 295 4.74 11.91 3.66
N ASP A 296 4.37 12.89 2.84
CA ASP A 296 5.19 14.04 2.47
C ASP A 296 5.40 15.05 3.61
N VAL A 297 4.45 15.13 4.54
CA VAL A 297 4.49 16.05 5.69
C VAL A 297 4.19 15.33 7.01
N THR A 298 4.70 15.85 8.12
CA THR A 298 4.40 15.35 9.47
C THR A 298 3.24 16.11 10.13
N THR A 299 3.00 17.35 9.70
CA THR A 299 1.91 18.21 10.16
C THR A 299 1.26 18.94 8.98
N ALA A 300 -0.04 19.18 9.04
CA ALA A 300 -0.78 19.93 8.02
C ALA A 300 -1.92 20.77 8.64
N GLN A 301 -2.45 21.73 7.88
CA GLN A 301 -3.60 22.57 8.25
C GLN A 301 -4.80 22.26 7.33
N PRO A 302 -6.02 22.68 7.69
CA PRO A 302 -7.16 22.67 6.78
C PRO A 302 -6.82 23.31 5.42
N ASP A 303 -7.43 22.78 4.36
CA ASP A 303 -7.21 23.17 2.95
C ASP A 303 -5.80 22.87 2.38
N GLN A 304 -4.86 22.30 3.15
CA GLN A 304 -3.55 21.86 2.63
C GLN A 304 -3.62 20.44 2.05
N LEU A 305 -3.12 20.25 0.83
CA LEU A 305 -3.07 18.92 0.20
C LEU A 305 -1.96 18.07 0.85
N ILE A 306 -2.33 16.91 1.39
CA ILE A 306 -1.39 15.91 1.93
C ILE A 306 -1.27 14.76 0.92
N THR A 307 -0.05 14.25 0.70
CA THR A 307 0.21 13.14 -0.22
C THR A 307 0.87 11.96 0.48
N TRP A 308 0.21 10.80 0.45
CA TRP A 308 0.82 9.54 0.86
C TRP A 308 1.38 8.81 -0.35
N THR A 309 2.50 8.13 -0.13
CA THR A 309 3.12 7.23 -1.10
C THR A 309 3.10 5.83 -0.53
N HIS A 310 2.56 4.89 -1.30
CA HIS A 310 2.48 3.48 -0.93
C HIS A 310 3.29 2.66 -1.91
N GLU A 311 3.97 1.64 -1.40
CA GLU A 311 4.82 0.76 -2.19
C GLU A 311 4.58 -0.70 -1.79
N LEU A 312 4.47 -1.59 -2.77
CA LEU A 312 4.51 -3.04 -2.59
C LEU A 312 5.73 -3.62 -3.29
N THR A 313 6.61 -4.24 -2.53
CA THR A 313 7.89 -4.80 -2.97
C THR A 313 7.81 -6.31 -3.02
N LYS A 314 8.21 -6.91 -4.14
CA LYS A 314 8.33 -8.35 -4.32
C LYS A 314 9.78 -8.76 -4.09
N HIS A 315 10.01 -9.81 -3.30
CA HIS A 315 11.37 -10.29 -2.95
C HIS A 315 11.77 -11.60 -3.65
N ASP A 316 10.86 -12.28 -4.35
CA ASP A 316 11.15 -13.49 -5.13
C ASP A 316 11.44 -13.21 -6.61
N VAL A 317 12.39 -13.96 -7.21
CA VAL A 317 12.78 -13.85 -8.62
C VAL A 317 11.85 -14.71 -9.50
N GLY A 318 11.38 -14.17 -10.64
CA GLY A 318 10.54 -14.89 -11.61
C GLY A 318 9.17 -14.26 -11.86
N THR A 319 8.27 -14.99 -12.51
CA THR A 319 7.00 -14.53 -13.12
C THR A 319 6.21 -13.50 -12.29
N PRO A 320 5.56 -12.50 -12.92
CA PRO A 320 4.73 -11.52 -12.22
C PRO A 320 3.69 -12.17 -11.31
N ARG A 321 3.45 -11.57 -10.13
CA ARG A 321 2.49 -12.07 -9.15
C ARG A 321 1.23 -11.20 -9.19
N ASN A 322 0.07 -11.86 -9.24
CA ASN A 322 -1.21 -11.21 -9.05
C ASN A 322 -1.45 -11.02 -7.54
N VAL A 323 -1.64 -9.78 -7.13
CA VAL A 323 -1.84 -9.34 -5.75
C VAL A 323 -3.15 -8.57 -5.68
N LYS A 324 -3.89 -8.73 -4.59
CA LYS A 324 -4.99 -7.83 -4.25
C LYS A 324 -4.47 -6.81 -3.26
N ALA A 325 -4.68 -5.52 -3.52
CA ALA A 325 -4.26 -4.43 -2.63
C ALA A 325 -5.39 -3.44 -2.35
N ALA A 326 -5.29 -2.75 -1.22
CA ALA A 326 -6.21 -1.70 -0.81
C ALA A 326 -5.47 -0.68 0.07
N VAL A 327 -5.93 0.57 0.06
CA VAL A 327 -5.46 1.59 1.01
C VAL A 327 -6.52 1.81 2.08
N TYR A 328 -6.07 1.92 3.32
CA TYR A 328 -6.92 2.24 4.46
C TYR A 328 -6.50 3.57 5.06
N MET A 329 -7.48 4.38 5.45
CA MET A 329 -7.33 5.65 6.14
C MET A 329 -7.99 5.57 7.52
N SER A 330 -7.37 6.19 8.53
CA SER A 330 -7.97 6.42 9.84
C SER A 330 -7.85 7.90 10.19
N LYS A 331 -8.90 8.47 10.78
CA LYS A 331 -8.97 9.85 11.28
C LYS A 331 -9.07 9.86 12.81
N GLY A 332 -8.16 9.16 13.50
CA GLY A 332 -8.18 9.01 14.95
C GLY A 332 -9.17 7.97 15.49
N GLY A 333 -9.72 7.11 14.62
CA GLY A 333 -10.70 6.07 14.95
C GLY A 333 -10.46 4.77 14.18
N GLY A 334 -11.53 4.09 13.80
CA GLY A 334 -11.48 2.90 12.95
C GLY A 334 -10.76 3.11 11.61
N TRP A 335 -10.39 2.01 10.98
CA TRP A 335 -9.79 2.03 9.64
C TRP A 335 -10.88 1.88 8.58
N GLU A 336 -11.02 2.89 7.76
CA GLU A 336 -11.90 2.88 6.60
C GLU A 336 -11.07 2.68 5.34
N LYS A 337 -11.66 2.05 4.34
CA LYS A 337 -10.98 1.79 3.07
C LYS A 337 -11.19 2.97 2.12
N LEU A 338 -10.18 3.30 1.33
CA LEU A 338 -10.28 4.28 0.27
C LEU A 338 -10.71 3.61 -1.04
N ASP A 339 -11.89 3.97 -1.53
CA ASP A 339 -12.41 3.44 -2.79
C ASP A 339 -11.51 3.81 -3.98
N GLY A 340 -11.45 2.91 -4.97
CA GLY A 340 -10.68 3.11 -6.20
C GLY A 340 -9.15 3.07 -6.03
N ASN A 341 -8.64 2.80 -4.83
CA ASN A 341 -7.21 2.81 -4.54
C ASN A 341 -6.69 1.46 -4.00
N PRO A 342 -5.57 0.94 -4.53
CA PRO A 342 -4.74 1.47 -5.63
C PRO A 342 -5.46 1.47 -6.99
N PRO A 343 -4.93 2.21 -8.00
CA PRO A 343 -5.48 2.20 -9.36
C PRO A 343 -5.29 0.83 -10.01
N GLY A 344 -6.37 0.26 -10.59
CA GLY A 344 -6.33 -1.04 -11.26
C GLY A 344 -7.72 -1.66 -11.47
N GLU A 345 -7.75 -2.94 -11.86
CA GLU A 345 -9.00 -3.69 -12.05
C GLU A 345 -9.62 -4.03 -10.68
N GLN A 346 -10.84 -3.55 -10.44
CA GLN A 346 -11.61 -3.85 -9.24
C GLN A 346 -12.04 -5.32 -9.22
N ASP A 347 -11.76 -6.03 -8.13
CA ASP A 347 -12.31 -7.36 -7.90
C ASP A 347 -13.77 -7.25 -7.42
N THR A 348 -14.71 -7.48 -8.32
CA THR A 348 -16.16 -7.37 -8.08
C THR A 348 -16.69 -8.33 -7.00
N ARG A 349 -15.89 -9.30 -6.54
CA ARG A 349 -16.29 -10.25 -5.49
C ARG A 349 -15.68 -9.97 -4.12
N ALA A 350 -14.65 -9.11 -4.04
CA ALA A 350 -13.91 -8.90 -2.79
C ALA A 350 -13.67 -7.42 -2.47
N GLU A 351 -14.00 -6.50 -3.36
CA GLU A 351 -13.74 -5.06 -3.24
C GLU A 351 -12.25 -4.65 -3.24
N TRP A 352 -11.28 -5.55 -3.35
CA TRP A 352 -9.85 -5.19 -3.46
C TRP A 352 -9.45 -4.93 -4.92
N THR A 353 -8.43 -4.10 -5.15
CA THR A 353 -7.89 -3.89 -6.50
C THR A 353 -6.89 -4.99 -6.84
N LYS A 354 -7.05 -5.64 -8.01
CA LYS A 354 -6.04 -6.55 -8.56
C LYS A 354 -4.89 -5.75 -9.16
N LEU A 355 -3.69 -6.07 -8.71
CA LEU A 355 -2.42 -5.54 -9.20
C LEU A 355 -1.54 -6.68 -9.70
N VAL A 356 -0.77 -6.39 -10.75
CA VAL A 356 0.32 -7.25 -11.20
C VAL A 356 1.62 -6.59 -10.77
N VAL A 357 2.38 -7.21 -9.86
CA VAL A 357 3.72 -6.71 -9.50
C VAL A 357 4.71 -7.19 -10.59
N PRO A 358 5.25 -6.30 -11.44
CA PRO A 358 6.05 -6.69 -12.61
C PRO A 358 7.40 -7.28 -12.23
N ASP A 359 8.02 -7.97 -13.20
CA ASP A 359 9.41 -8.42 -13.09
C ASP A 359 10.37 -7.24 -13.40
N GLY A 360 11.55 -7.21 -12.78
CA GLY A 360 12.63 -6.26 -13.12
C GLY A 360 12.50 -4.82 -12.59
N ARG A 361 11.40 -4.44 -11.93
CA ARG A 361 11.34 -3.30 -11.00
C ARG A 361 10.72 -3.80 -9.73
N MET A 362 11.51 -3.91 -8.67
CA MET A 362 11.15 -4.63 -7.45
C MET A 362 10.01 -3.97 -6.63
N PHE A 363 9.15 -3.12 -7.21
CA PHE A 363 8.01 -2.56 -6.50
C PHE A 363 6.90 -2.00 -7.42
N TYR A 364 5.66 -1.98 -6.92
CA TYR A 364 4.53 -1.21 -7.45
C TYR A 364 4.25 -0.03 -6.52
N GLN A 365 4.28 1.20 -7.04
CA GLN A 365 4.10 2.43 -6.27
C GLN A 365 2.88 3.20 -6.75
N TRP A 366 2.11 3.74 -5.80
CA TRP A 366 1.00 4.66 -6.08
C TRP A 366 0.90 5.71 -4.99
N ARG A 367 0.14 6.77 -5.28
CA ARG A 367 -0.09 7.87 -4.36
C ARG A 367 -1.57 8.05 -4.10
N THR A 368 -1.88 8.51 -2.90
CA THR A 368 -3.20 8.96 -2.48
C THR A 368 -3.07 10.36 -1.92
N THR A 369 -4.14 11.15 -2.01
CA THR A 369 -4.18 12.50 -1.48
C THR A 369 -5.37 12.70 -0.56
N TYR A 370 -5.23 13.62 0.38
CA TYR A 370 -6.31 14.06 1.25
C TYR A 370 -6.16 15.55 1.56
N THR A 371 -7.26 16.29 1.49
CA THR A 371 -7.33 17.69 1.90
C THR A 371 -8.09 17.78 3.23
N PRO A 372 -7.43 18.07 4.36
CA PRO A 372 -8.09 18.19 5.64
C PRO A 372 -9.11 19.32 5.68
N THR A 373 -10.15 19.10 6.46
CA THR A 373 -11.23 20.06 6.73
C THR A 373 -11.10 20.60 8.15
N ASP A 374 -11.88 21.63 8.48
CA ASP A 374 -11.97 22.16 9.86
C ASP A 374 -12.35 21.08 10.88
N ALA A 375 -13.11 20.05 10.48
CA ALA A 375 -13.50 18.93 11.34
C ALA A 375 -12.35 17.94 11.62
N ASP A 376 -11.22 18.06 10.90
CA ASP A 376 -10.06 17.20 11.08
C ASP A 376 -9.03 17.77 12.04
N VAL A 377 -9.17 19.05 12.45
CA VAL A 377 -8.20 19.70 13.34
C VAL A 377 -8.12 18.98 14.69
N GLY A 378 -6.90 18.78 15.16
CA GLY A 378 -6.58 18.01 16.37
C GLY A 378 -6.57 16.49 16.16
N LYS A 379 -6.96 15.99 14.99
CA LYS A 379 -6.89 14.56 14.66
C LYS A 379 -5.53 14.20 14.08
N LYS A 380 -5.17 12.93 14.26
CA LYS A 380 -4.07 12.28 13.57
C LYS A 380 -4.63 11.46 12.42
N ILE A 381 -4.33 11.86 11.19
CA ILE A 381 -4.78 11.16 9.98
C ILE A 381 -3.67 10.21 9.55
N CYS A 382 -3.99 8.93 9.48
CA CYS A 382 -3.04 7.88 9.10
C CYS A 382 -3.53 7.14 7.86
N GLN A 383 -2.61 6.78 6.96
CA GLN A 383 -2.87 5.81 5.90
C GLN A 383 -1.92 4.61 5.97
N ARG A 384 -2.39 3.46 5.49
CA ARG A 384 -1.59 2.25 5.31
C ARG A 384 -2.07 1.44 4.11
N ALA A 385 -1.16 0.71 3.48
CA ALA A 385 -1.48 -0.25 2.43
C ALA A 385 -1.71 -1.64 3.03
N GLY A 386 -2.76 -2.33 2.58
CA GLY A 386 -2.96 -3.76 2.78
C GLY A 386 -2.75 -4.52 1.49
N TRP A 387 -2.29 -5.77 1.56
CA TRP A 387 -2.14 -6.66 0.41
C TRP A 387 -2.40 -8.13 0.76
N GLN A 388 -2.77 -8.93 -0.23
CA GLN A 388 -2.93 -10.38 -0.12
C GLN A 388 -2.76 -11.06 -1.49
N PRO A 389 -2.51 -12.38 -1.54
CA PRO A 389 -2.51 -13.12 -2.81
C PRO A 389 -3.84 -13.00 -3.56
N ALA A 390 -3.81 -13.03 -4.90
CA ALA A 390 -5.04 -12.97 -5.70
C ALA A 390 -5.89 -14.25 -5.67
N THR A 391 -5.33 -15.39 -5.24
CA THR A 391 -6.07 -16.64 -5.07
C THR A 391 -6.98 -16.56 -3.85
N SER A 392 -8.16 -17.18 -3.93
CA SER A 392 -9.30 -16.99 -3.00
C SER A 392 -9.12 -17.48 -1.57
N SER A 393 -7.90 -17.86 -1.15
CA SER A 393 -7.62 -18.15 0.25
C SER A 393 -7.04 -16.90 0.91
N ASN A 394 -7.69 -16.37 1.96
CA ASN A 394 -7.22 -15.26 2.82
C ASN A 394 -5.87 -15.55 3.54
N ARG A 395 -5.04 -16.45 3.04
CA ARG A 395 -3.73 -16.82 3.58
C ARG A 395 -2.69 -15.85 3.01
N GLY A 396 -2.00 -15.12 3.89
CA GLY A 396 -0.95 -14.16 3.50
C GLY A 396 -1.40 -12.70 3.48
N LEU A 397 -2.34 -12.29 4.32
CA LEU A 397 -2.65 -10.87 4.51
C LEU A 397 -1.42 -10.14 5.08
N GLY A 398 -0.98 -9.08 4.39
CA GLY A 398 0.05 -8.16 4.84
C GLY A 398 -0.49 -6.74 4.96
N THR A 399 0.06 -5.97 5.90
CA THR A 399 -0.20 -4.53 6.01
C THR A 399 1.10 -3.80 6.25
N SER A 400 1.20 -2.59 5.71
CA SER A 400 2.35 -1.72 5.93
C SER A 400 2.25 -1.09 7.30
N ARG A 401 3.36 -0.51 7.78
CA ARG A 401 3.27 0.47 8.87
C ARG A 401 2.38 1.64 8.45
N GLN A 402 1.73 2.26 9.44
CA GLN A 402 0.95 3.46 9.24
C GLN A 402 1.86 4.67 9.04
N ALA A 403 1.52 5.52 8.08
CA ALA A 403 2.11 6.83 7.88
C ALA A 403 1.09 7.89 8.27
N CYS A 404 1.45 8.77 9.20
CA CYS A 404 0.50 9.65 9.88
C CYS A 404 0.89 11.11 9.80
N VAL A 405 -0.11 11.98 9.76
CA VAL A 405 0.00 13.44 9.80
C VAL A 405 -0.88 13.98 10.91
N GLU A 406 -0.37 14.94 11.67
CA GLU A 406 -1.14 15.66 12.69
C GLU A 406 -1.73 16.93 12.09
N ILE A 407 -3.05 17.10 12.22
CA ILE A 407 -3.73 18.27 11.69
C ILE A 407 -3.73 19.37 12.75
N LEU A 408 -2.88 20.37 12.53
CA LEU A 408 -2.72 21.50 13.42
C LEU A 408 -3.78 22.57 13.13
N PRO A 409 -4.18 23.33 14.15
CA PRO A 409 -4.95 24.55 13.94
C PRO A 409 -4.18 25.53 13.02
N PRO A 410 -4.86 26.22 12.09
CA PRO A 410 -4.31 27.40 11.45
C PRO A 410 -3.84 28.43 12.50
N PRO A 411 -2.80 29.24 12.21
CA PRO A 411 -2.46 30.36 13.06
C PRO A 411 -3.63 31.35 13.15
N ASP A 412 -3.76 32.00 14.30
CA ASP A 412 -4.72 33.07 14.48
C ASP A 412 -4.45 34.19 13.47
N ARG A 413 -5.53 34.72 12.91
CA ARG A 413 -5.46 35.71 11.84
C ARG A 413 -6.00 37.04 12.37
N PRO A 414 -5.14 37.92 12.88
CA PRO A 414 -5.60 39.16 13.47
C PRO A 414 -6.14 40.12 12.43
N PHE A 415 -7.12 40.90 12.86
CA PHE A 415 -7.65 42.05 12.15
C PHE A 415 -7.92 43.18 13.14
N THR A 416 -8.00 44.41 12.64
CA THR A 416 -8.21 45.62 13.46
C THR A 416 -9.61 46.20 13.24
N ALA A 417 -10.20 46.80 14.26
CA ALA A 417 -11.39 47.63 14.10
C ALA A 417 -11.16 49.07 14.58
N ALA A 418 -11.65 50.03 13.81
CA ALA A 418 -11.80 51.43 14.24
C ALA A 418 -13.28 51.72 14.53
N TRP A 419 -13.60 52.05 15.77
CA TRP A 419 -14.94 52.39 16.25
C TRP A 419 -15.04 53.90 16.47
N GLY A 420 -16.18 54.50 16.15
CA GLY A 420 -16.44 55.91 16.36
C GLY A 420 -15.60 56.85 15.47
N SER A 421 -14.81 56.35 14.52
CA SER A 421 -13.93 57.19 13.68
C SER A 421 -13.68 56.63 12.28
N ASP A 422 -13.26 57.54 11.39
CA ASP A 422 -12.62 57.20 10.13
C ASP A 422 -11.18 56.69 10.35
N ILE A 423 -10.64 55.95 9.37
CA ILE A 423 -9.20 55.76 9.22
C ILE A 423 -8.74 56.59 8.03
N ARG A 424 -7.77 57.48 8.28
CA ARG A 424 -7.22 58.38 7.28
C ARG A 424 -5.70 58.29 7.24
N VAL A 425 -5.14 58.15 6.03
CA VAL A 425 -3.69 58.16 5.78
C VAL A 425 -3.35 59.15 4.67
N GLY A 426 -2.09 59.63 4.64
CA GLY A 426 -1.57 60.43 3.52
C GLY A 426 -1.82 61.95 3.59
N GLY A 427 -2.23 62.48 4.74
CA GLY A 427 -2.15 63.92 5.01
C GLY A 427 -0.74 64.31 5.46
N ARG A 428 -0.27 65.49 5.06
CA ARG A 428 1.01 66.04 5.53
C ARG A 428 0.86 66.56 6.96
N THR A 429 1.78 66.24 7.87
CA THR A 429 1.95 67.03 9.11
C THR A 429 2.67 68.35 8.77
N ALA A 430 2.69 69.32 9.68
CA ALA A 430 3.35 70.61 9.40
C ALA A 430 4.88 70.46 9.18
N THR A 431 5.47 69.36 9.66
CA THR A 431 6.91 69.08 9.60
C THR A 431 7.31 68.10 8.48
N ASP A 432 6.35 67.52 7.74
CA ASP A 432 6.65 66.57 6.66
C ASP A 432 7.02 67.28 5.34
N THR A 433 8.23 66.98 4.85
CA THR A 433 8.72 67.43 3.52
C THR A 433 8.53 66.38 2.42
N SER A 434 8.15 65.15 2.79
CA SER A 434 8.04 64.01 1.87
C SER A 434 6.69 63.93 1.15
N ASP A 435 6.70 63.39 -0.07
CA ASP A 435 5.52 63.20 -0.89
C ASP A 435 4.61 62.07 -0.36
N THR A 436 3.47 62.42 0.25
CA THR A 436 2.48 61.47 0.78
C THR A 436 1.49 60.93 -0.27
N LYS A 437 1.71 61.21 -1.58
CA LYS A 437 0.81 60.78 -2.69
C LYS A 437 0.56 59.28 -2.79
N ASN A 438 1.38 58.45 -2.13
CA ASN A 438 1.31 56.99 -2.23
C ASN A 438 0.82 56.32 -0.95
N SER A 439 0.45 57.08 0.09
CA SER A 439 -0.05 56.49 1.34
C SER A 439 -1.30 55.65 1.10
N ALA A 440 -1.27 54.41 1.58
CA ALA A 440 -2.24 53.37 1.30
C ALA A 440 -2.66 52.67 2.60
N ILE A 441 -3.84 52.06 2.60
CA ILE A 441 -4.31 51.20 3.72
C ILE A 441 -4.24 49.76 3.23
N LEU A 442 -3.35 48.96 3.82
CA LEU A 442 -3.08 47.59 3.40
C LEU A 442 -3.35 46.63 4.56
N SER A 443 -4.27 45.70 4.37
CA SER A 443 -4.63 44.66 5.33
C SER A 443 -4.79 43.31 4.62
N GLY A 444 -4.64 42.22 5.39
CA GLY A 444 -4.97 40.87 4.94
C GLY A 444 -6.41 40.49 5.24
N LEU A 445 -6.86 39.38 4.64
CA LEU A 445 -8.12 38.73 4.99
C LEU A 445 -7.87 37.40 5.71
N ALA A 446 -8.66 37.15 6.74
CA ALA A 446 -8.74 35.92 7.48
C ALA A 446 -9.91 35.06 7.00
N ARG A 447 -9.65 33.83 6.55
CA ARG A 447 -10.73 32.86 6.29
C ARG A 447 -11.01 32.09 7.57
N ILE A 448 -12.19 32.29 8.16
CA ILE A 448 -12.65 31.65 9.40
C ILE A 448 -13.99 30.98 9.08
N ARG A 449 -14.07 29.66 9.24
CA ARG A 449 -15.28 28.85 8.96
C ARG A 449 -15.93 29.17 7.62
N GLY A 450 -15.11 29.28 6.57
CA GLY A 450 -15.57 29.56 5.20
C GLY A 450 -15.95 31.01 4.90
N ARG A 451 -15.87 31.94 5.86
CA ARG A 451 -16.13 33.37 5.67
C ARG A 451 -14.84 34.20 5.77
N TYR A 452 -14.80 35.36 5.13
CA TYR A 452 -13.64 36.24 5.06
C TYR A 452 -13.80 37.44 6.00
N TYR A 453 -12.99 37.49 7.04
CA TYR A 453 -12.87 38.59 7.99
C TYR A 453 -11.64 39.42 7.65
N GLY A 454 -11.59 40.68 8.07
CA GLY A 454 -10.51 41.59 7.74
C GLY A 454 -10.67 42.88 8.52
N SER A 455 -9.68 43.76 8.46
CA SER A 455 -9.71 45.02 9.22
C SER A 455 -10.82 45.95 8.72
N TRP A 456 -11.39 46.75 9.61
CA TRP A 456 -12.50 47.63 9.24
C TRP A 456 -12.58 48.90 10.09
N SER A 457 -13.34 49.88 9.60
CA SER A 457 -13.77 51.08 10.32
C SER A 457 -15.30 51.17 10.29
N GLU A 458 -15.91 51.69 11.35
CA GLU A 458 -17.36 51.98 11.38
C GLU A 458 -17.77 53.00 10.32
N TYR A 459 -16.90 53.97 10.05
CA TYR A 459 -17.15 55.03 9.08
C TYR A 459 -16.27 54.84 7.85
N GLY A 460 -15.53 55.88 7.43
CA GLY A 460 -14.77 55.96 6.20
C GLY A 460 -13.33 55.44 6.29
N LEU A 461 -12.85 54.97 5.14
CA LEU A 461 -11.43 54.74 4.89
C LEU A 461 -10.96 55.72 3.81
N LEU A 462 -9.96 56.54 4.13
CA LEU A 462 -9.50 57.64 3.29
C LEU A 462 -8.00 57.52 3.04
N ALA A 463 -7.61 57.38 1.76
CA ALA A 463 -6.21 57.27 1.36
C ALA A 463 -5.99 57.89 -0.04
N PRO A 464 -4.87 58.59 -0.28
CA PRO A 464 -4.49 59.03 -1.62
C PRO A 464 -4.07 57.86 -2.52
N GLY A 465 -3.65 56.73 -1.95
CA GLY A 465 -3.36 55.47 -2.64
C GLY A 465 -4.45 54.40 -2.47
N ARG A 466 -4.11 53.15 -2.82
CA ARG A 466 -5.04 52.01 -2.79
C ARG A 466 -5.44 51.60 -1.37
N ILE A 467 -6.66 51.08 -1.21
CA ILE A 467 -7.11 50.42 0.03
C ILE A 467 -7.31 48.94 -0.28
N VAL A 468 -6.65 48.05 0.49
CA VAL A 468 -6.65 46.60 0.26
C VAL A 468 -7.01 45.86 1.54
N GLY A 469 -7.93 44.89 1.45
CA GLY A 469 -8.24 43.98 2.57
C GLY A 469 -8.85 44.67 3.79
N ALA A 470 -9.29 45.93 3.66
CA ALA A 470 -9.93 46.71 4.71
C ALA A 470 -11.28 47.30 4.23
N ALA A 471 -12.26 47.36 5.13
CA ALA A 471 -13.61 47.82 4.84
C ALA A 471 -14.03 49.05 5.65
N SER A 472 -14.70 49.99 5.00
CA SER A 472 -15.55 50.99 5.67
C SER A 472 -16.89 50.38 6.07
N GLY A 473 -17.66 51.08 6.91
CA GLY A 473 -19.02 50.67 7.28
C GLY A 473 -19.09 49.30 7.98
N SER A 474 -18.02 48.86 8.64
CA SER A 474 -17.91 47.52 9.24
C SER A 474 -18.07 46.35 8.26
N GLY A 475 -17.76 46.54 6.96
CA GLY A 475 -18.09 45.58 5.89
C GLY A 475 -17.52 44.16 6.05
N THR A 476 -16.42 43.98 6.79
CA THR A 476 -15.81 42.67 7.10
C THR A 476 -16.09 42.17 8.52
N ALA A 477 -16.79 42.95 9.36
CA ALA A 477 -16.99 42.64 10.78
C ALA A 477 -17.80 41.35 11.02
N LYS A 478 -18.69 41.00 10.08
CA LYS A 478 -19.54 39.79 10.14
C LYS A 478 -19.09 38.67 9.18
N GLY A 479 -17.94 38.82 8.54
CA GLY A 479 -17.39 37.85 7.60
C GLY A 479 -18.09 37.88 6.24
N ALA A 480 -17.35 38.26 5.21
CA ALA A 480 -17.81 38.25 3.83
C ALA A 480 -17.88 36.83 3.26
N ALA A 481 -18.81 36.58 2.33
CA ALA A 481 -18.96 35.28 1.68
C ALA A 481 -17.91 35.04 0.56
N SER A 482 -17.20 36.09 0.13
CA SER A 482 -16.22 36.05 -0.94
C SER A 482 -14.98 36.85 -0.55
N ASN A 483 -13.81 36.47 -1.07
CA ASN A 483 -12.57 37.23 -0.92
C ASN A 483 -12.53 38.48 -1.82
N SER A 484 -13.53 38.68 -2.68
CA SER A 484 -13.59 39.80 -3.62
C SER A 484 -13.94 41.11 -2.91
N GLN A 485 -13.00 42.05 -2.86
CA GLN A 485 -13.13 43.29 -2.08
C GLN A 485 -14.28 44.20 -2.53
N ASN A 486 -14.59 44.21 -3.82
CA ASN A 486 -15.74 44.93 -4.39
C ASN A 486 -17.11 44.46 -3.83
N MET A 487 -17.18 43.28 -3.21
CA MET A 487 -18.43 42.75 -2.66
C MET A 487 -18.75 43.29 -1.27
N TRP A 488 -17.73 43.69 -0.49
CA TRP A 488 -17.89 44.04 0.93
C TRP A 488 -17.31 45.40 1.32
N SER A 489 -16.64 46.11 0.41
CA SER A 489 -16.01 47.43 0.67
C SER A 489 -16.63 48.56 -0.17
N ARG A 490 -17.94 48.47 -0.48
CA ARG A 490 -18.64 49.39 -1.40
C ARG A 490 -18.72 50.84 -0.92
N LEU A 491 -18.61 51.07 0.38
CA LEU A 491 -18.67 52.38 1.02
C LEU A 491 -17.29 53.05 1.15
N SER A 492 -16.22 52.36 0.71
CA SER A 492 -14.86 52.89 0.80
C SER A 492 -14.67 53.91 -0.30
N PHE A 493 -14.44 55.16 0.08
CA PHE A 493 -14.36 56.26 -0.86
C PHE A 493 -13.33 55.97 -1.95
N ALA A 494 -13.77 56.08 -3.20
CA ALA A 494 -12.92 55.82 -4.34
C ALA A 494 -13.14 56.83 -5.44
N ASN A 495 -12.04 57.38 -5.95
CA ASN A 495 -12.05 58.16 -7.18
C ASN A 495 -11.09 57.51 -8.19
N PRO A 496 -11.46 56.34 -8.75
CA PRO A 496 -10.57 55.53 -9.60
C PRO A 496 -10.22 56.25 -10.91
N ALA A 497 -10.94 57.31 -11.28
CA ALA A 497 -10.64 58.15 -12.44
C ALA A 497 -9.45 59.10 -12.22
N LEU A 498 -9.04 59.35 -10.97
CA LEU A 498 -7.90 60.22 -10.66
C LEU A 498 -6.54 59.50 -10.79
N ASP A 499 -6.51 58.16 -10.71
CA ASP A 499 -5.24 57.42 -10.68
C ASP A 499 -5.35 55.97 -11.18
N ALA A 500 -4.53 55.62 -12.18
CA ALA A 500 -4.48 54.30 -12.80
C ALA A 500 -4.16 53.15 -11.81
N ARG A 501 -3.50 53.43 -10.69
CA ARG A 501 -3.15 52.41 -9.67
C ARG A 501 -4.38 51.85 -8.94
N CYS A 502 -5.46 52.62 -8.89
CA CYS A 502 -6.73 52.22 -8.29
C CYS A 502 -7.75 51.72 -9.31
N ALA A 503 -7.48 51.82 -10.62
CA ALA A 503 -8.41 51.41 -11.67
C ALA A 503 -8.77 49.92 -11.62
N ALA A 504 -7.84 49.06 -11.20
CA ALA A 504 -8.06 47.61 -11.12
C ALA A 504 -8.91 47.17 -9.91
N SER A 505 -8.83 47.87 -8.77
CA SER A 505 -9.59 47.55 -7.56
C SER A 505 -10.85 48.38 -7.36
N GLY A 506 -10.94 49.56 -8.00
CA GLY A 506 -12.05 50.50 -7.86
C GLY A 506 -12.20 51.10 -6.44
N ILE A 507 -11.21 50.93 -5.57
CA ILE A 507 -11.28 51.27 -4.13
C ILE A 507 -9.98 51.97 -3.68
N GLY A 508 -10.13 53.10 -2.98
CA GLY A 508 -9.03 54.01 -2.60
C GLY A 508 -8.84 55.15 -3.61
N CYS A 509 -7.69 55.82 -3.55
CA CYS A 509 -7.40 57.01 -4.36
C CYS A 509 -8.49 58.08 -4.21
N PHE A 510 -8.82 58.44 -2.97
CA PHE A 510 -9.90 59.37 -2.67
C PHE A 510 -9.65 60.78 -3.23
N ALA A 511 -8.45 61.31 -2.97
CA ALA A 511 -8.00 62.63 -3.42
C ALA A 511 -6.46 62.66 -3.50
N SER A 512 -5.88 63.66 -4.16
CA SER A 512 -4.43 63.89 -4.08
C SER A 512 -4.01 64.20 -2.65
N SER A 513 -2.75 63.92 -2.29
CA SER A 513 -2.22 64.22 -0.94
C SER A 513 -2.44 65.67 -0.50
N ASP A 514 -2.37 66.62 -1.45
CA ASP A 514 -2.58 68.05 -1.17
C ASP A 514 -4.06 68.35 -0.88
N ALA A 515 -4.98 67.69 -1.60
CA ALA A 515 -6.42 67.83 -1.40
C ALA A 515 -6.95 67.06 -0.18
N MET A 516 -6.18 66.13 0.38
CA MET A 516 -6.51 65.50 1.66
C MET A 516 -6.52 66.53 2.79
N GLY A 517 -5.74 67.61 2.70
CA GLY A 517 -5.54 68.59 3.79
C GLY A 517 -4.50 68.15 4.81
N ARG A 518 -4.10 69.06 5.70
CA ARG A 518 -3.07 68.82 6.73
C ARG A 518 -3.63 68.08 7.94
N LEU A 519 -2.83 67.20 8.52
CA LEU A 519 -3.12 66.63 9.85
C LEU A 519 -2.86 67.69 10.93
N PRO A 520 -3.62 67.70 12.04
CA PRO A 520 -3.35 68.60 13.15
C PRO A 520 -1.94 68.40 13.71
N ASP A 521 -1.18 69.49 13.87
CA ASP A 521 0.11 69.45 14.55
C ASP A 521 -0.10 69.59 16.06
N VAL A 522 -0.19 68.45 16.74
CA VAL A 522 -0.42 68.41 18.19
C VAL A 522 0.81 68.87 18.96
N VAL A 523 2.02 68.70 18.42
CA VAL A 523 3.26 69.18 19.06
C VAL A 523 3.23 70.70 19.08
N GLN A 524 2.95 71.33 17.94
CA GLN A 524 2.79 72.78 17.87
C GLN A 524 1.66 73.28 18.77
N ALA A 525 0.51 72.59 18.80
CA ALA A 525 -0.60 72.96 19.68
C ALA A 525 -0.24 72.91 21.17
N VAL A 526 0.62 71.97 21.59
CA VAL A 526 1.16 71.94 22.96
C VAL A 526 2.09 73.13 23.22
N GLU A 527 2.97 73.47 22.28
CA GLU A 527 3.89 74.61 22.43
C GLU A 527 3.16 75.97 22.37
N ASP A 528 2.03 76.05 21.66
CA ASP A 528 1.16 77.22 21.59
C ASP A 528 0.27 77.39 22.84
N GLY A 529 0.37 76.49 23.83
CA GLY A 529 -0.35 76.58 25.11
C GLY A 529 -1.80 76.08 25.08
N LEU A 530 -2.23 75.36 24.02
CA LEU A 530 -3.61 74.83 23.93
C LEU A 530 -3.98 73.89 25.08
N PHE A 531 -2.98 73.29 25.74
CA PHE A 531 -3.15 72.30 26.80
C PHE A 531 -2.62 72.74 28.18
N ASP A 532 -2.43 74.05 28.41
CA ASP A 532 -1.84 74.58 29.66
C ASP A 532 -2.66 74.26 30.93
N GLY A 533 -3.93 73.90 30.77
CA GLY A 533 -4.78 73.40 31.86
C GLY A 533 -4.55 71.94 32.27
N MET A 534 -3.63 71.22 31.62
CA MET A 534 -3.33 69.81 31.91
C MET A 534 -2.05 69.68 32.76
N SER A 535 -2.02 68.69 33.67
CA SER A 535 -0.78 68.36 34.39
C SER A 535 0.27 67.77 33.43
N ARG A 536 1.33 68.53 33.13
CA ARG A 536 2.40 68.13 32.18
C ARG A 536 3.51 67.32 32.87
N THR A 537 3.87 66.18 32.29
CA THR A 537 4.95 65.29 32.75
C THR A 537 5.82 64.80 31.58
N ASN A 538 7.11 64.56 31.83
CA ASN A 538 8.04 63.98 30.85
C ASN A 538 8.57 62.63 31.37
N THR A 539 7.74 61.58 31.28
CA THR A 539 8.08 60.24 31.79
C THR A 539 8.41 59.26 30.65
N PRO A 540 9.43 58.41 30.78
CA PRO A 540 9.77 57.41 29.78
C PRO A 540 8.81 56.21 29.75
N SER A 541 8.07 55.98 30.83
CA SER A 541 7.19 54.81 30.94
C SER A 541 5.96 55.10 31.79
N LEU A 542 4.89 54.37 31.51
CA LEU A 542 3.62 54.40 32.24
C LEU A 542 3.24 52.95 32.58
N GLY A 543 3.19 52.64 33.87
CA GLY A 543 2.63 51.38 34.37
C GLY A 543 1.11 51.42 34.42
N ALA A 544 0.50 50.35 34.95
CA ALA A 544 -0.93 50.29 35.16
C ALA A 544 -1.40 51.41 36.11
N GLN A 545 -2.39 52.19 35.69
CA GLN A 545 -2.92 53.32 36.48
C GLN A 545 -4.32 53.74 36.01
N THR A 546 -5.06 54.37 36.92
CA THR A 546 -6.32 55.05 36.63
C THR A 546 -6.12 56.56 36.61
N ILE A 547 -6.51 57.21 35.52
CA ILE A 547 -6.35 58.66 35.31
C ILE A 547 -7.64 59.36 35.72
N SER A 548 -7.61 60.11 36.84
CA SER A 548 -8.79 60.77 37.41
C SER A 548 -8.90 62.27 37.06
N GLY A 549 -8.15 62.75 36.06
CA GLY A 549 -8.17 64.14 35.60
C GLY A 549 -7.39 64.34 34.31
N ASN A 550 -7.12 65.60 33.95
CA ASN A 550 -6.44 65.94 32.69
C ASN A 550 -4.92 65.93 32.83
N ARG A 551 -4.25 65.04 32.09
CA ARG A 551 -2.80 64.85 32.13
C ARG A 551 -2.19 64.86 30.74
N LEU A 552 -1.04 65.51 30.60
CA LEU A 552 -0.21 65.53 29.42
C LEU A 552 1.13 64.82 29.72
N VAL A 553 1.43 63.77 28.96
CA VAL A 553 2.76 63.15 28.89
C VAL A 553 3.41 63.67 27.62
N TYR A 554 4.41 64.54 27.75
CA TYR A 554 5.02 65.25 26.62
C TYR A 554 6.51 64.91 26.50
N ARG A 555 6.85 64.17 25.45
CA ARG A 555 8.19 63.65 25.16
C ARG A 555 8.48 63.62 23.65
N PRO A 556 8.40 64.76 22.93
CA PRO A 556 8.38 64.82 21.46
C PRO A 556 9.64 64.28 20.74
N GLY A 557 10.77 64.14 21.46
CA GLY A 557 12.01 63.54 20.95
C GLY A 557 12.40 62.22 21.62
N GLY A 558 11.50 61.58 22.35
CA GLY A 558 11.79 60.33 23.06
C GLY A 558 10.66 59.32 23.02
N THR A 559 10.92 58.14 23.55
CA THR A 559 9.97 57.03 23.56
C THR A 559 9.16 56.99 24.86
N VAL A 560 7.86 56.76 24.76
CA VAL A 560 7.00 56.43 25.92
C VAL A 560 6.62 54.96 25.84
N THR A 561 6.89 54.19 26.90
CA THR A 561 6.49 52.77 26.98
C THR A 561 5.35 52.56 27.97
N ILE A 562 4.21 52.07 27.49
CA ILE A 562 3.05 51.66 28.28
C ILE A 562 3.23 50.18 28.65
N THR A 563 3.37 49.89 29.94
CA THR A 563 3.66 48.55 30.46
C THR A 563 2.49 47.91 31.20
N GLY A 564 1.41 48.66 31.45
CA GLY A 564 0.18 48.17 32.05
C GLY A 564 -1.05 48.99 31.62
N ASP A 565 -2.24 48.54 32.00
CA ASP A 565 -3.50 49.14 31.57
C ASP A 565 -3.68 50.57 32.06
N ILE A 566 -4.11 51.44 31.15
CA ILE A 566 -4.47 52.82 31.44
C ILE A 566 -5.99 52.94 31.35
N THR A 567 -6.62 53.39 32.43
CA THR A 567 -8.08 53.46 32.52
C THR A 567 -8.55 54.82 32.99
N TYR A 568 -9.75 55.22 32.56
CA TYR A 568 -10.50 56.31 33.18
C TYR A 568 -11.47 55.76 34.22
N PRO A 569 -11.75 56.50 35.32
CA PRO A 569 -12.81 56.16 36.24
C PRO A 569 -14.18 56.14 35.52
N PRO A 570 -15.11 55.26 35.93
CA PRO A 570 -16.36 55.01 35.20
C PRO A 570 -17.44 56.11 35.33
N GLY A 571 -17.13 57.27 35.93
CA GLY A 571 -18.10 58.32 36.23
C GLY A 571 -19.06 57.95 37.39
N PRO A 572 -20.11 58.75 37.65
CA PRO A 572 -20.50 59.96 36.90
C PRO A 572 -19.54 61.14 37.12
N PHE A 573 -19.47 62.05 36.14
CA PHE A 573 -18.70 63.29 36.20
C PHE A 573 -19.65 64.48 36.39
N ALA A 574 -19.28 65.47 37.20
CA ALA A 574 -20.14 66.61 37.52
C ALA A 574 -20.27 67.61 36.36
N SER A 575 -19.25 67.71 35.51
CA SER A 575 -19.21 68.57 34.33
C SER A 575 -18.33 67.99 33.22
N GLU A 576 -18.38 68.57 32.02
CA GLU A 576 -17.51 68.18 30.89
C GLU A 576 -16.01 68.42 31.17
N ARG A 577 -15.68 69.35 32.08
CA ARG A 577 -14.29 69.61 32.52
C ARG A 577 -13.71 68.47 33.36
N ASP A 578 -14.59 67.75 34.05
CA ASP A 578 -14.22 66.65 34.95
C ASP A 578 -14.02 65.34 34.19
N ILE A 579 -14.33 65.31 32.88
CA ILE A 579 -14.03 64.17 32.01
C ILE A 579 -12.50 64.05 31.91
N PRO A 580 -11.90 62.95 32.41
CA PRO A 580 -10.46 62.78 32.40
C PRO A 580 -9.95 62.55 30.98
N GLN A 581 -8.85 63.21 30.63
CA GLN A 581 -8.10 62.95 29.40
C GLN A 581 -6.61 62.76 29.69
N LEU A 582 -6.05 61.69 29.16
CA LEU A 582 -4.61 61.52 29.06
C LEU A 582 -4.17 61.76 27.62
N LEU A 583 -3.29 62.74 27.42
CA LEU A 583 -2.64 63.00 26.13
C LEU A 583 -1.19 62.54 26.20
N ILE A 584 -0.80 61.58 25.36
CA ILE A 584 0.58 61.08 25.25
C ILE A 584 1.14 61.55 23.92
N VAL A 585 2.05 62.52 23.97
CA VAL A 585 2.78 63.05 22.81
C VAL A 585 4.22 62.60 22.91
N ALA A 586 4.67 61.78 21.97
CA ALA A 586 6.02 61.24 21.97
C ALA A 586 6.60 61.15 20.56
N ASP A 587 7.90 60.87 20.46
CA ASP A 587 8.48 60.46 19.17
C ASP A 587 8.01 59.04 18.81
N LYS A 588 8.07 58.14 19.79
CA LYS A 588 7.66 56.74 19.68
C LYS A 588 6.81 56.33 20.86
N ILE A 589 5.74 55.58 20.62
CA ILE A 589 4.91 55.00 21.68
C ILE A 589 4.95 53.48 21.56
N ASN A 590 5.48 52.83 22.60
CA ASN A 590 5.55 51.39 22.72
C ASN A 590 4.48 50.91 23.69
N ILE A 591 3.66 49.94 23.29
CA ILE A 591 2.71 49.25 24.17
C ILE A 591 3.19 47.81 24.30
N ARG A 592 3.27 47.31 25.53
CA ARG A 592 3.65 45.92 25.79
C ARG A 592 2.51 44.94 25.51
N SER A 593 2.87 43.71 25.17
CA SER A 593 1.98 42.57 24.96
C SER A 593 0.95 42.34 26.07
N SER A 594 1.32 42.65 27.32
CA SER A 594 0.48 42.41 28.50
C SER A 594 -0.68 43.40 28.68
N VAL A 595 -0.62 44.57 28.03
CA VAL A 595 -1.63 45.64 28.14
C VAL A 595 -2.88 45.25 27.38
N GLU A 596 -4.06 45.37 27.92
CA GLU A 596 -5.33 45.08 27.23
C GLU A 596 -6.14 46.35 26.98
N ARG A 597 -5.88 47.42 27.73
CA ARG A 597 -6.62 48.68 27.63
C ARG A 597 -5.75 49.91 27.78
N VAL A 598 -5.91 50.87 26.87
CA VAL A 598 -5.29 52.20 26.93
C VAL A 598 -6.33 53.28 26.69
N ASP A 599 -6.79 53.92 27.76
CA ASP A 599 -7.62 55.12 27.70
C ASP A 599 -6.70 56.34 27.61
N ALA A 600 -6.40 56.78 26.38
CA ALA A 600 -5.52 57.93 26.10
C ALA A 600 -5.61 58.38 24.64
N TRP A 601 -5.22 59.62 24.40
CA TRP A 601 -4.84 60.11 23.07
C TRP A 601 -3.38 59.72 22.82
N LEU A 602 -3.11 59.00 21.74
CA LEU A 602 -1.77 58.55 21.38
C LEU A 602 -1.28 59.34 20.17
N VAL A 603 -0.25 60.17 20.37
CA VAL A 603 0.29 61.04 19.34
C VAL A 603 1.80 60.79 19.16
N ALA A 604 2.15 60.13 18.07
CA ALA A 604 3.52 59.81 17.68
C ALA A 604 3.87 60.49 16.35
N THR A 605 4.19 61.78 16.39
CA THR A 605 4.47 62.59 15.19
C THR A 605 5.92 63.10 15.12
N GLY A 606 6.80 62.64 16.02
CA GLY A 606 8.23 62.99 16.03
C GLY A 606 9.05 62.42 14.86
N GLY A 607 10.37 62.33 15.02
CA GLY A 607 11.30 61.78 14.03
C GLY A 607 11.02 60.31 13.62
N ASP A 608 10.83 59.39 14.57
CA ASP A 608 10.38 58.01 14.36
C ASP A 608 8.87 57.99 14.02
N GLY A 609 8.05 58.65 14.86
CA GLY A 609 6.60 58.75 14.66
C GLY A 609 5.86 57.41 14.67
N THR A 610 6.38 56.42 15.40
CA THR A 610 5.87 55.05 15.41
C THR A 610 5.07 54.74 16.67
N ILE A 611 3.91 54.10 16.50
CA ILE A 611 3.19 53.41 17.57
C ILE A 611 3.31 51.90 17.35
N ASP A 612 3.76 51.17 18.37
CA ASP A 612 3.99 49.73 18.32
C ASP A 612 3.21 49.01 19.42
N THR A 613 2.20 48.23 19.04
CA THR A 613 1.24 47.63 20.00
C THR A 613 1.70 46.32 20.62
N CYS A 614 2.85 45.81 20.17
CA CYS A 614 3.52 44.66 20.79
C CYS A 614 5.05 44.78 20.76
N SER A 615 5.55 45.82 21.43
CA SER A 615 6.96 46.24 21.37
C SER A 615 7.97 45.31 22.04
N ASP A 616 7.53 44.45 22.95
CA ASP A 616 8.33 43.46 23.69
C ASP A 616 8.46 42.11 22.96
N SER A 617 7.82 41.96 21.80
CA SER A 617 7.96 40.77 20.94
C SER A 617 8.00 41.16 19.45
N PRO A 618 9.12 41.73 18.96
CA PRO A 618 9.18 42.33 17.63
C PRO A 618 9.25 41.32 16.46
N SER A 619 9.39 40.02 16.71
CA SER A 619 9.62 38.98 15.68
C SER A 619 8.34 38.42 15.05
N VAL A 620 8.19 38.53 13.73
CA VAL A 620 7.19 37.80 12.93
C VAL A 620 7.67 36.34 12.75
N PRO A 621 6.83 35.29 12.95
CA PRO A 621 5.39 35.30 13.23
C PRO A 621 5.10 35.28 14.73
N VAL A 622 4.37 36.30 15.19
CA VAL A 622 4.03 36.58 16.59
C VAL A 622 2.89 35.68 17.07
N THR A 623 3.05 34.35 17.04
CA THR A 623 1.90 33.48 17.34
C THR A 623 1.55 33.42 18.83
N THR A 624 2.52 33.52 19.75
CA THR A 624 2.25 33.29 21.18
C THR A 624 2.46 34.46 22.13
N ALA A 625 3.28 35.45 21.78
CA ALA A 625 3.63 36.54 22.71
C ALA A 625 2.61 37.68 22.74
N CYS A 626 1.81 37.89 21.67
CA CYS A 626 0.91 39.05 21.52
C CYS A 626 -0.55 38.62 21.30
N GLU A 627 -0.95 37.53 21.95
CA GLU A 627 -2.28 36.89 21.83
C GLU A 627 -3.41 37.63 22.58
N LYS A 628 -3.11 38.74 23.26
CA LYS A 628 -4.12 39.52 23.99
C LYS A 628 -4.74 40.61 23.12
N GLN A 629 -6.07 40.77 23.19
CA GLN A 629 -6.74 41.88 22.52
C GLN A 629 -6.30 43.23 23.15
N LEU A 630 -6.08 44.25 22.33
CA LEU A 630 -5.87 45.63 22.79
C LEU A 630 -7.06 46.51 22.43
N VAL A 631 -7.54 47.30 23.40
CA VAL A 631 -8.50 48.37 23.18
C VAL A 631 -7.86 49.71 23.52
N VAL A 632 -7.65 50.56 22.52
CA VAL A 632 -7.24 51.95 22.69
C VAL A 632 -8.48 52.82 22.63
N ASN A 633 -8.83 53.48 23.73
CA ASN A 633 -9.94 54.42 23.78
C ASN A 633 -9.42 55.86 23.71
N GLY A 634 -9.45 56.43 22.51
CA GLY A 634 -9.03 57.80 22.24
C GLY A 634 -8.47 57.98 20.83
N PRO A 635 -8.18 59.23 20.43
CA PRO A 635 -7.53 59.55 19.16
C PRO A 635 -6.15 58.91 19.03
N VAL A 636 -5.84 58.42 17.84
CA VAL A 636 -4.52 57.88 17.48
C VAL A 636 -3.99 58.63 16.26
N ILE A 637 -2.83 59.25 16.40
CA ILE A 637 -2.13 59.97 15.33
C ILE A 637 -0.69 59.47 15.31
N ALA A 638 -0.25 58.92 14.18
CA ALA A 638 1.10 58.41 14.01
C ALA A 638 1.57 58.54 12.56
N LYS A 639 2.89 58.59 12.35
CA LYS A 639 3.48 58.37 11.02
C LYS A 639 3.38 56.89 10.63
N THR A 640 3.64 56.00 11.58
CA THR A 640 3.58 54.54 11.39
C THR A 640 2.81 53.89 12.54
N LEU A 641 1.85 53.03 12.22
CA LEU A 641 1.08 52.24 13.18
C LEU A 641 1.37 50.75 12.97
N LEU A 642 2.10 50.14 13.91
CA LEU A 642 2.48 48.74 13.90
C LEU A 642 1.53 47.94 14.80
N LEU A 643 0.43 47.48 14.20
CA LEU A 643 -0.60 46.65 14.81
C LEU A 643 -0.15 45.19 14.78
N ARG A 644 0.54 44.75 15.83
CA ARG A 644 1.24 43.46 15.88
C ARG A 644 0.58 42.40 16.76
N ARG A 645 -0.65 42.63 17.20
CA ARG A 645 -1.34 41.66 18.05
C ARG A 645 -2.01 40.58 17.23
N THR A 646 -2.03 39.36 17.77
CA THR A 646 -2.66 38.17 17.18
C THR A 646 -3.93 37.75 17.91
N GLY A 647 -4.25 38.42 19.03
CA GLY A 647 -5.35 38.08 19.92
C GLY A 647 -6.76 38.34 19.41
N GLY A 648 -7.73 38.21 20.31
CA GLY A 648 -9.13 38.55 20.07
C GLY A 648 -9.96 37.38 19.55
N SER A 649 -9.52 36.66 18.51
CA SER A 649 -10.23 35.47 18.03
C SER A 649 -9.38 34.46 17.30
N THR A 650 -9.69 33.20 17.57
CA THR A 650 -9.05 32.05 16.96
C THR A 650 -9.69 31.67 15.63
N TRP A 651 -8.98 30.90 14.83
CA TRP A 651 -9.44 30.39 13.52
C TRP A 651 -10.78 29.62 13.54
N ASN A 652 -11.23 29.11 14.70
CA ASN A 652 -12.48 28.34 14.84
C ASN A 652 -13.62 29.11 15.54
N THR A 653 -13.40 30.39 15.89
CA THR A 653 -14.38 31.19 16.62
C THR A 653 -15.60 31.51 15.74
N THR A 654 -16.82 31.33 16.27
CA THR A 654 -18.09 31.59 15.56
C THR A 654 -18.38 33.08 15.37
N ASN A 655 -17.85 33.94 16.24
CA ASN A 655 -18.00 35.39 16.16
C ASN A 655 -16.64 36.07 16.38
N PRO A 656 -15.79 36.13 15.34
CA PRO A 656 -14.44 36.68 15.46
C PRO A 656 -14.45 38.13 15.95
N ARG A 657 -13.54 38.46 16.85
CA ARG A 657 -13.26 39.78 17.41
C ARG A 657 -11.91 40.27 16.89
N PRO A 658 -11.76 41.59 16.67
CA PRO A 658 -10.49 42.18 16.27
C PRO A 658 -9.39 41.91 17.31
N ALA A 659 -8.15 41.75 16.88
CA ALA A 659 -7.01 41.72 17.80
C ALA A 659 -6.77 43.09 18.44
N GLU A 660 -7.11 44.15 17.71
CA GLU A 660 -6.85 45.53 18.11
C GLU A 660 -8.06 46.38 17.76
N ILE A 661 -8.49 47.20 18.72
CA ILE A 661 -9.61 48.11 18.58
C ILE A 661 -9.11 49.50 18.91
N VAL A 662 -9.25 50.42 17.97
CA VAL A 662 -9.12 51.86 18.21
C VAL A 662 -10.54 52.42 18.30
N ASN A 663 -10.90 52.94 19.46
CA ASN A 663 -12.24 53.39 19.76
C ASN A 663 -12.23 54.88 20.09
N LEU A 664 -12.73 55.70 19.17
CA LEU A 664 -12.89 57.13 19.39
C LEU A 664 -14.20 57.38 20.12
N ARG A 665 -14.11 57.46 21.45
CA ARG A 665 -15.27 57.62 22.33
C ARG A 665 -15.81 59.06 22.32
N GLY A 666 -17.11 59.20 22.62
CA GLY A 666 -17.80 60.50 22.71
C GLY A 666 -17.23 61.46 23.75
N ASP A 667 -16.62 60.93 24.81
CA ASP A 667 -15.95 61.70 25.88
C ASP A 667 -14.85 62.63 25.34
N THR A 668 -14.15 62.18 24.30
CA THR A 668 -13.07 62.89 23.61
C THR A 668 -13.60 64.17 22.95
N TYR A 669 -14.75 64.08 22.28
CA TYR A 669 -15.37 65.22 21.62
C TYR A 669 -15.95 66.22 22.62
N LEU A 670 -16.58 65.72 23.70
CA LEU A 670 -17.12 66.57 24.76
C LEU A 670 -16.01 67.34 25.47
N TRP A 671 -14.91 66.67 25.79
CA TRP A 671 -13.75 67.34 26.39
C TRP A 671 -13.10 68.34 25.44
N ALA A 672 -12.86 67.97 24.18
CA ALA A 672 -12.23 68.87 23.19
C ALA A 672 -13.08 70.13 22.95
N ARG A 673 -14.41 69.99 22.93
CA ARG A 673 -15.34 71.12 22.85
C ARG A 673 -15.17 72.07 24.03
N GLU A 674 -15.05 71.55 25.25
CA GLU A 674 -14.87 72.38 26.44
C GLU A 674 -13.53 73.12 26.44
N GLN A 675 -12.44 72.46 26.03
CA GLN A 675 -11.15 73.13 25.85
C GLN A 675 -11.25 74.29 24.86
N ALA A 676 -11.90 74.09 23.71
CA ALA A 676 -12.12 75.14 22.71
C ALA A 676 -12.99 76.30 23.22
N ARG A 677 -14.02 76.03 24.05
CA ARG A 677 -14.87 77.09 24.62
C ARG A 677 -14.12 78.01 25.57
N SER A 678 -13.13 77.49 26.29
CA SER A 678 -12.35 78.25 27.26
C SER A 678 -11.43 79.31 26.63
N GLN A 679 -11.12 79.22 25.33
CA GLN A 679 -10.18 80.09 24.62
C GLN A 679 -10.84 81.07 23.61
N GLY A 680 -12.16 81.22 23.61
CA GLY A 680 -12.90 82.10 22.68
C GLY A 680 -13.49 81.32 21.49
N GLY A 681 -14.80 81.44 21.30
CA GLY A 681 -15.59 80.44 20.59
C GLY A 681 -15.50 80.44 19.05
N ILE A 682 -15.53 79.23 18.48
CA ILE A 682 -15.91 78.97 17.08
C ILE A 682 -17.44 78.87 17.01
N ARG A 683 -18.06 79.65 16.12
CA ARG A 683 -19.49 79.58 15.79
C ARG A 683 -19.68 78.69 14.57
N THR A 684 -20.49 77.64 14.69
CA THR A 684 -20.97 76.87 13.54
C THR A 684 -21.85 77.77 12.67
N VAL A 685 -21.36 78.18 11.51
CA VAL A 685 -22.12 79.01 10.55
C VAL A 685 -22.99 78.18 9.62
N TYR A 686 -22.57 76.93 9.36
CA TYR A 686 -23.28 76.01 8.48
C TYR A 686 -22.90 74.56 8.81
N THR A 687 -23.92 73.70 8.91
CA THR A 687 -23.75 72.25 8.99
C THR A 687 -24.50 71.65 7.82
N ARG A 688 -23.84 70.82 7.00
CA ARG A 688 -24.49 70.06 5.95
C ARG A 688 -24.31 68.58 6.24
N GLU A 689 -25.38 67.94 6.66
CA GLU A 689 -25.42 66.49 6.63
C GLU A 689 -25.43 66.03 5.17
N LEU A 690 -24.51 65.12 4.83
CA LEU A 690 -24.60 64.37 3.60
C LEU A 690 -25.53 63.18 3.86
N ALA A 691 -26.50 62.98 2.97
CA ALA A 691 -27.44 61.86 3.07
C ALA A 691 -26.69 60.53 3.23
N PRO A 692 -27.27 59.53 3.92
CA PRO A 692 -26.74 58.17 3.91
C PRO A 692 -26.66 57.75 2.44
N ARG A 693 -25.44 57.56 1.93
CA ARG A 693 -25.26 57.09 0.56
C ARG A 693 -25.20 55.56 0.63
N TYR A 694 -26.29 54.95 0.18
CA TYR A 694 -26.54 53.50 0.12
C TYR A 694 -25.43 52.73 -0.60
#